data_AF-A0A0W0Y8Y2-F1
#
_entry.id   AF-A0A0W0Y8Y2-F1
#
_cell.length_a   1.000
_cell.length_b   1.000
_cell.length_c   1.000
_cell.angle_alpha   90.00
_cell.angle_beta   90.00
_cell.angle_gamma   90.00
#
_symmetry.space_group_name_H-M   'P 1'
#
loop_
_entity.id
_entity.type
_entity.pdbx_description
1 polymer ?
#
loop_
_entity_poly.entity_id
_entity_poly.type
_entity_poly.pdbx_seq_one_letter_code
_entity_poly.pdbx_strand_id
1 'polypeptide(L)'
;MTPLFPRDGQRLTLSQGKTGDCYLIASIDCIYNASKEGRERLKSMFKELDNGDVELRVKRTKQSENLDTAKIAINYKHSIDTDTNEDVITIPHSYLAEIDASREGVRSNSLAVKILERISSYYYKNPWQYQQNVLTSISAHDLNNRHEGTSTAFVGHLLEVHSYDTEDIQKIISLKNRWPEAPVYISLAYGKKDIHGKYHGRHGLRLKEIIRNDNVPGGYQFVLVNPWNNTKEETINLADIRTRNTRFCYFSENKASDRLTWDIVNCTNERTGRAIFENYQLFQGLLSLQKQNVRLNGNIASNAVKLYALAPAIFDEPELLGKSPIREDFLACLESAPYAFDRNFHTLRTRFPDLLEKREVISARPTVPSAPEKPENLFENALDHAISEKAKQAGFAHNAREIVEEGLLNFYFQGQPFNLTQAGDLRFRFTGKEFNAQTIADSRVKEQLLPHGLYLAMAGANSELTPHGKKLLQSDYPLTRELYQQVISRQKNKNTAHLLNALYNLSLVNPRAAEQFLKFAKEDLSARVNLNDIIAQENDAPVRDWLARHLADSPPIERLRRFEEFKEQLGKFSGKFNALNYHKYEERLAELDKFLADFKNNHSQELYPAHLGQLDGLVNEKKSALKRSVQPYLLAEDALNKVAEQIKSIPIAFTNCDTVVAVILQKESRQEQMYRLIRQDTVTQAERLLGYQAGKYPAIQQARKEFEQNLNQQSTKQMEHLRKRANDLVAPMVANINDFHFNFNHCSELGQVRLHQKAVQEQLKGLTEPTAASRKAATVEGTLGLPESVNRAYQAKLNNISSAADAAENRIKNQNQQQLYKIASEINRFSIQFRECNSEAKANERREALKQQLLTHLDVSGYEKALANSGISRAVFVDGYPPQIAQALKRKRQDIDRRADELIVGFRKAAAPGILASINLQKHLDNLKHKVEELEKEALTKPDYVVPAEKARTMYTRLTRNQGRFLNGELSVPDFQSACKGAIDNALPDLANHRGYKVKKIALHVLSAVLSLGTVGLAFAVNYAWTGRYSLFQPQTASENVTLKVDEAIKGIKPR
;
A
#
# COMPACT_ATOMS: atom_id res chain seq x y z
N MET A 1 28.87 22.63 -1.34
CA MET A 1 28.46 21.23 -1.56
C MET A 1 26.94 21.16 -1.58
N THR A 2 26.39 20.12 -2.21
CA THR A 2 24.97 19.75 -2.10
C THR A 2 24.60 19.52 -0.64
N PRO A 3 23.45 20.02 -0.14
CA PRO A 3 23.04 19.77 1.23
C PRO A 3 22.75 18.28 1.45
N LEU A 4 22.79 17.84 2.71
CA LEU A 4 22.50 16.44 3.07
C LEU A 4 21.11 16.01 2.59
N PHE A 5 20.12 16.88 2.80
CA PHE A 5 18.77 16.77 2.29
C PHE A 5 18.29 18.08 1.68
N PRO A 6 17.28 18.05 0.77
CA PRO A 6 16.62 19.26 0.29
C PRO A 6 15.93 20.00 1.44
N ARG A 7 15.51 21.26 1.20
CA ARG A 7 14.73 22.01 2.19
C ARG A 7 13.43 21.27 2.52
N ASP A 8 12.93 21.43 3.74
CA ASP A 8 11.70 20.78 4.18
C ASP A 8 10.54 21.01 3.19
N GLY A 9 9.87 19.91 2.83
CA GLY A 9 8.79 19.89 1.84
C GLY A 9 9.25 19.80 0.38
N GLN A 10 10.54 19.98 0.06
CA GLN A 10 11.05 19.75 -1.30
C GLN A 10 11.21 18.26 -1.61
N ARG A 11 10.98 17.90 -2.87
CA ARG A 11 11.18 16.53 -3.38
C ARG A 11 12.66 16.26 -3.67
N LEU A 12 13.06 14.99 -3.56
CA LEU A 12 14.33 14.53 -4.13
C LEU A 12 14.26 14.63 -5.64
N THR A 13 15.30 15.19 -6.26
CA THR A 13 15.54 15.10 -7.70
C THR A 13 16.65 14.10 -7.94
N LEU A 14 16.43 13.11 -8.79
CA LEU A 14 17.32 11.98 -9.01
C LEU A 14 17.54 11.79 -10.49
N SER A 15 18.80 11.64 -10.90
CA SER A 15 19.18 11.16 -12.21
C SER A 15 20.27 10.10 -12.06
N GLN A 16 19.88 8.83 -12.26
CA GLN A 16 20.79 7.70 -12.18
C GLN A 16 21.93 7.83 -13.23
N GLY A 17 23.14 7.48 -12.82
CA GLY A 17 24.31 7.38 -13.71
C GLY A 17 24.23 6.20 -14.68
N LYS A 18 25.29 6.01 -15.50
CA LYS A 18 25.37 4.85 -16.42
C LYS A 18 25.41 3.51 -15.68
N THR A 19 26.08 3.50 -14.54
CA THR A 19 26.11 2.41 -13.57
C THR A 19 25.43 2.90 -12.30
N GLY A 20 24.55 2.08 -11.71
CA GLY A 20 23.81 2.43 -10.50
C GLY A 20 22.68 1.46 -10.20
N ASP A 21 22.28 1.40 -8.93
CA ASP A 21 21.22 0.51 -8.48
C ASP A 21 19.84 1.16 -8.66
N CYS A 22 19.18 0.88 -9.77
CA CYS A 22 17.83 1.38 -10.03
C CYS A 22 16.81 0.93 -8.97
N TYR A 23 17.04 -0.19 -8.29
CA TYR A 23 16.17 -0.67 -7.21
C TYR A 23 16.35 0.18 -5.95
N LEU A 24 17.59 0.48 -5.57
CA LEU A 24 17.89 1.36 -4.44
C LEU A 24 17.35 2.77 -4.68
N ILE A 25 17.68 3.36 -5.83
CA ILE A 25 17.35 4.76 -6.14
C ILE A 25 15.82 4.94 -6.25
N ALA A 26 15.13 4.03 -6.94
CA ALA A 26 13.66 4.08 -7.01
C ALA A 26 12.99 3.81 -5.66
N SER A 27 13.57 2.97 -4.80
CA SER A 27 13.06 2.74 -3.45
C SER A 27 13.24 3.97 -2.56
N ILE A 28 14.39 4.64 -2.63
CA ILE A 28 14.62 5.92 -1.93
C ILE A 28 13.66 6.99 -2.44
N ASP A 29 13.47 7.11 -3.76
CA ASP A 29 12.46 7.99 -4.37
C ASP A 29 11.07 7.68 -3.81
N CYS A 30 10.73 6.39 -3.73
CA CYS A 30 9.46 5.91 -3.21
C CYS A 30 9.26 6.29 -1.74
N ILE A 31 10.20 5.95 -0.87
CA ILE A 31 10.09 6.17 0.58
C ILE A 31 10.11 7.67 0.90
N TYR A 32 11.02 8.43 0.29
CA TYR A 32 11.17 9.85 0.60
C TYR A 32 10.08 10.71 -0.02
N ASN A 33 9.73 10.51 -1.30
CA ASN A 33 8.79 11.41 -1.97
C ASN A 33 7.31 11.04 -1.73
N ALA A 34 7.00 9.87 -1.17
CA ALA A 34 5.63 9.42 -0.95
C ALA A 34 5.05 9.80 0.42
N SER A 35 5.84 9.87 1.50
CA SER A 35 5.29 10.21 2.82
C SER A 35 6.22 11.02 3.71
N LYS A 36 5.65 11.73 4.69
CA LYS A 36 6.43 12.51 5.67
C LYS A 36 7.29 11.58 6.54
N GLU A 37 6.73 10.46 6.95
CA GLU A 37 7.36 9.46 7.81
C GLU A 37 8.59 8.85 7.11
N GLY A 38 8.48 8.53 5.82
CA GLY A 38 9.60 8.04 5.03
C GLY A 38 10.73 9.08 4.90
N ARG A 39 10.40 10.37 4.79
CA ARG A 39 11.41 11.45 4.83
C ARG A 39 12.13 11.53 6.16
N GLU A 40 11.38 11.56 7.25
CA GLU A 40 11.96 11.68 8.59
C GLU A 40 12.78 10.44 8.95
N ARG A 41 12.34 9.25 8.54
CA ARG A 41 13.10 8.00 8.68
C ARG A 41 14.43 8.06 7.92
N LEU A 42 14.43 8.54 6.68
CA LEU A 42 15.69 8.66 5.92
C LEU A 42 16.61 9.71 6.54
N LYS A 43 16.06 10.84 7.01
CA LYS A 43 16.84 11.89 7.69
C LYS A 43 17.47 11.39 8.99
N SER A 44 16.74 10.62 9.80
CA SER A 44 17.23 10.13 11.10
C SER A 44 18.45 9.21 11.01
N MET A 45 18.71 8.65 9.83
CA MET A 45 19.91 7.84 9.60
C MET A 45 21.19 8.68 9.56
N PHE A 46 21.09 10.01 9.41
CA PHE A 46 22.24 10.88 9.19
C PHE A 46 22.37 11.96 10.26
N LYS A 47 23.61 12.28 10.60
CA LYS A 47 23.96 13.40 11.47
C LYS A 47 25.19 14.12 10.92
N GLU A 48 25.07 15.42 10.70
CA GLU A 48 26.22 16.28 10.39
C GLU A 48 26.95 16.62 11.70
N LEU A 49 28.28 16.48 11.69
CA LEU A 49 29.14 16.73 12.86
C LEU A 49 29.76 18.13 12.76
N ASP A 50 30.19 18.68 13.89
CA ASP A 50 30.73 20.05 13.98
C ASP A 50 31.96 20.29 13.08
N ASN A 51 32.71 19.24 12.75
CA ASN A 51 33.87 19.28 11.86
C ASN A 51 33.50 19.18 10.36
N GLY A 52 32.20 19.11 10.03
CA GLY A 52 31.68 18.95 8.67
C GLY A 52 31.66 17.50 8.16
N ASP A 53 32.08 16.52 8.97
CA ASP A 53 31.89 15.11 8.65
C ASP A 53 30.41 14.74 8.75
N VAL A 54 30.02 13.65 8.10
CA VAL A 54 28.66 13.10 8.20
C VAL A 54 28.72 11.71 8.81
N GLU A 55 27.92 11.46 9.83
CA GLU A 55 27.69 10.14 10.40
C GLU A 55 26.44 9.53 9.75
N LEU A 56 26.56 8.29 9.27
CA LEU A 56 25.46 7.44 8.81
C LEU A 56 25.32 6.27 9.79
N ARG A 57 24.11 6.08 10.33
CA ARG A 57 23.75 4.97 11.21
C ARG A 57 22.85 3.98 10.46
N VAL A 58 23.28 2.71 10.40
CA VAL A 58 22.54 1.62 9.75
C VAL A 58 22.28 0.52 10.76
N LYS A 59 21.01 0.12 10.94
CA LYS A 59 20.64 -0.96 11.86
C LYS A 59 21.29 -2.27 11.43
N ARG A 60 21.94 -2.97 12.36
CA ARG A 60 22.58 -4.25 12.05
C ARG A 60 21.52 -5.32 11.79
N THR A 61 21.64 -5.97 10.63
CA THR A 61 20.84 -7.13 10.22
C THR A 61 21.78 -8.23 9.73
N LYS A 62 21.25 -9.35 9.23
CA LYS A 62 22.07 -10.39 8.58
C LYS A 62 22.96 -9.83 7.45
N GLN A 63 22.53 -8.75 6.80
CA GLN A 63 23.32 -8.11 5.74
C GLN A 63 24.62 -7.48 6.25
N SER A 64 24.68 -7.08 7.52
CA SER A 64 25.88 -6.55 8.14
C SER A 64 26.99 -7.60 8.27
N GLU A 65 26.67 -8.90 8.14
CA GLU A 65 27.67 -9.98 8.08
C GLU A 65 28.51 -9.91 6.79
N ASN A 66 27.99 -9.27 5.73
CA ASN A 66 28.71 -9.08 4.48
C ASN A 66 29.64 -7.86 4.50
N LEU A 67 29.54 -7.01 5.53
CA LEU A 67 30.31 -5.78 5.62
C LEU A 67 31.77 -6.09 5.93
N ASP A 68 32.62 -5.90 4.92
CA ASP A 68 34.07 -6.05 5.03
C ASP A 68 34.66 -4.77 5.65
N THR A 69 35.00 -4.88 6.94
CA THR A 69 35.53 -3.76 7.75
C THR A 69 36.86 -3.24 7.20
N ALA A 70 37.68 -4.09 6.58
CA ALA A 70 38.93 -3.66 5.97
C ALA A 70 38.71 -2.84 4.69
N LYS A 71 37.68 -3.17 3.90
CA LYS A 71 37.33 -2.41 2.69
C LYS A 71 36.67 -1.07 3.02
N ILE A 72 35.71 -1.06 3.94
CA ILE A 72 35.00 0.19 4.29
C ILE A 72 35.93 1.20 4.96
N ALA A 73 36.93 0.72 5.72
CA ALA A 73 37.93 1.54 6.40
C ALA A 73 38.83 2.36 5.44
N ILE A 74 38.82 2.06 4.13
CA ILE A 74 39.67 2.75 3.16
C ILE A 74 39.19 4.20 2.91
N ASN A 75 37.87 4.43 2.88
CA ASN A 75 37.29 5.75 2.64
C ASN A 75 36.43 6.28 3.81
N TYR A 76 36.07 5.42 4.76
CA TYR A 76 35.16 5.73 5.85
C TYR A 76 35.75 5.29 7.18
N LYS A 77 35.30 5.89 8.28
CA LYS A 77 35.50 5.30 9.61
C LYS A 77 34.28 4.46 9.92
N HIS A 78 34.50 3.22 10.35
CA HIS A 78 33.42 2.31 10.77
C HIS A 78 33.62 1.92 12.22
N SER A 79 32.53 1.94 12.98
CA SER A 79 32.43 1.40 14.33
C SER A 79 31.07 0.76 14.53
N ILE A 80 30.95 -0.08 15.54
CA ILE A 80 29.67 -0.68 15.94
C ILE A 80 29.23 -0.02 17.24
N ASP A 81 28.06 0.59 17.22
CA ASP A 81 27.37 1.04 18.42
C ASP A 81 26.63 -0.16 19.01
N THR A 82 27.14 -0.70 20.12
CA THR A 82 26.60 -1.91 20.74
C THR A 82 25.27 -1.68 21.43
N ASP A 83 25.00 -0.46 21.89
CA ASP A 83 23.81 -0.12 22.66
C ASP A 83 22.60 -0.03 21.74
N THR A 84 22.78 0.56 20.56
CA THR A 84 21.73 0.63 19.53
C THR A 84 21.80 -0.54 18.53
N ASN A 85 22.86 -1.35 18.55
CA ASN A 85 23.15 -2.41 17.57
C ASN A 85 23.14 -1.86 16.12
N GLU A 86 23.95 -0.84 15.88
CA GLU A 86 24.05 -0.11 14.60
C GLU A 86 25.49 -0.12 14.07
N ASP A 87 25.62 -0.21 12.75
CA ASP A 87 26.84 0.17 12.04
C ASP A 87 26.88 1.70 11.97
N VAL A 88 27.91 2.29 12.57
CA VAL A 88 28.17 3.74 12.55
C VAL A 88 29.29 4.00 11.54
N ILE A 89 28.95 4.71 10.47
CA ILE A 89 29.85 5.01 9.37
C ILE A 89 30.06 6.52 9.32
N THR A 90 31.25 7.00 9.66
CA THR A 90 31.60 8.42 9.54
C THR A 90 32.29 8.66 8.20
N ILE A 91 31.73 9.56 7.41
CA ILE A 91 32.26 9.99 6.12
C ILE A 91 33.00 11.32 6.31
N PRO A 92 34.33 11.36 6.07
CA PRO A 92 35.12 12.59 6.22
C PRO A 92 34.66 13.70 5.28
N HIS A 93 34.68 14.96 5.74
CA HIS A 93 34.28 16.13 4.96
C HIS A 93 35.01 16.24 3.61
N SER A 94 36.31 15.90 3.59
CA SER A 94 37.11 15.87 2.37
C SER A 94 36.57 14.87 1.34
N TYR A 95 36.16 13.69 1.79
CA TYR A 95 35.62 12.65 0.92
C TYR A 95 34.18 12.96 0.49
N LEU A 96 33.38 13.63 1.33
CA LEU A 96 32.07 14.15 0.93
C LEU A 96 32.16 15.11 -0.26
N ALA A 97 33.19 15.96 -0.30
CA ALA A 97 33.43 16.86 -1.44
C ALA A 97 33.73 16.07 -2.73
N GLU A 98 34.49 14.96 -2.64
CA GLU A 98 34.75 14.06 -3.78
C GLU A 98 33.47 13.35 -4.26
N ILE A 99 32.65 12.86 -3.34
CA ILE A 99 31.35 12.26 -3.64
C ILE A 99 30.45 13.29 -4.36
N ASP A 100 30.41 14.52 -3.87
CA ASP A 100 29.54 15.56 -4.40
C ASP A 100 29.95 16.02 -5.81
N ALA A 101 31.27 16.14 -6.06
CA ALA A 101 31.85 16.54 -7.34
C ALA A 101 31.84 15.43 -8.40
N SER A 102 31.67 14.17 -7.99
CA SER A 102 31.69 13.03 -8.91
C SER A 102 30.56 13.10 -9.95
N ARG A 103 30.91 12.80 -11.20
CA ARG A 103 29.93 12.70 -12.31
C ARG A 103 29.31 11.31 -12.43
N GLU A 104 29.75 10.38 -11.57
CA GLU A 104 29.54 8.94 -11.64
C GLU A 104 28.66 8.48 -10.47
N GLY A 105 27.75 7.54 -10.74
CA GLY A 105 26.61 7.25 -9.87
C GLY A 105 25.46 8.26 -10.01
N VAL A 106 24.61 8.34 -9.00
CA VAL A 106 23.41 9.16 -8.96
C VAL A 106 23.74 10.65 -8.83
N ARG A 107 23.08 11.47 -9.66
CA ARG A 107 23.03 12.92 -9.49
C ARG A 107 21.77 13.28 -8.73
N SER A 108 21.93 13.97 -7.60
CA SER A 108 20.83 14.30 -6.70
C SER A 108 21.02 15.67 -6.07
N ASN A 109 19.91 16.30 -5.67
CA ASN A 109 19.89 17.48 -4.80
C ASN A 109 20.06 17.12 -3.30
N SER A 110 20.43 15.87 -3.00
CA SER A 110 20.67 15.35 -1.66
C SER A 110 21.97 14.55 -1.62
N LEU A 111 22.89 14.95 -0.74
CA LEU A 111 24.14 14.22 -0.51
C LEU A 111 23.88 12.86 0.14
N ALA A 112 22.84 12.73 0.97
CA ALA A 112 22.46 11.46 1.61
C ALA A 112 22.21 10.34 0.58
N VAL A 113 21.57 10.66 -0.55
CA VAL A 113 21.33 9.69 -1.63
C VAL A 113 22.63 9.25 -2.31
N LYS A 114 23.56 10.20 -2.51
CA LYS A 114 24.88 9.92 -3.09
C LYS A 114 25.74 9.04 -2.16
N ILE A 115 25.61 9.23 -0.85
CA ILE A 115 26.25 8.41 0.18
C ILE A 115 25.66 7.00 0.19
N LEU A 116 24.32 6.86 0.26
CA LEU A 116 23.66 5.55 0.32
C LEU A 116 23.96 4.67 -0.90
N GLU A 117 23.99 5.25 -2.10
CA GLU A 117 24.39 4.51 -3.31
C GLU A 117 25.79 3.89 -3.20
N ARG A 118 26.71 4.55 -2.50
CA ARG A 118 28.08 4.05 -2.32
C ARG A 118 28.19 3.09 -1.14
N ILE A 119 27.47 3.35 -0.06
CA ILE A 119 27.50 2.52 1.15
C ILE A 119 26.78 1.19 0.92
N SER A 120 25.70 1.16 0.14
CA SER A 120 24.92 -0.06 -0.05
C SER A 120 25.73 -1.21 -0.64
N SER A 121 26.74 -0.93 -1.48
CA SER A 121 27.58 -1.98 -2.08
C SER A 121 28.46 -2.74 -1.08
N TYR A 122 28.73 -2.16 0.08
CA TYR A 122 29.49 -2.82 1.15
C TYR A 122 28.65 -3.89 1.87
N TYR A 123 27.33 -3.87 1.71
CA TYR A 123 26.41 -4.86 2.27
C TYR A 123 26.07 -5.99 1.28
N TYR A 124 26.70 -6.01 0.10
CA TYR A 124 26.50 -7.04 -0.91
C TYR A 124 27.16 -8.35 -0.52
N LYS A 125 26.45 -9.47 -0.74
CA LYS A 125 26.94 -10.80 -0.37
C LYS A 125 28.06 -11.31 -1.29
N ASN A 126 28.19 -10.75 -2.49
CA ASN A 126 29.19 -11.18 -3.46
C ASN A 126 30.47 -10.35 -3.31
N PRO A 127 31.65 -10.98 -3.27
CA PRO A 127 32.90 -10.24 -3.21
C PRO A 127 33.12 -9.44 -4.49
N TRP A 128 33.56 -8.20 -4.32
CA TRP A 128 34.03 -7.33 -5.41
C TRP A 128 35.41 -6.77 -5.10
N GLN A 129 36.17 -6.51 -6.17
CA GLN A 129 37.53 -5.99 -6.08
C GLN A 129 37.49 -4.50 -5.75
N TYR A 130 38.11 -4.15 -4.64
CA TYR A 130 38.19 -2.77 -4.20
C TYR A 130 39.37 -2.05 -4.87
N GLN A 131 39.18 -0.82 -5.35
CA GLN A 131 40.22 0.10 -5.78
C GLN A 131 40.01 1.43 -5.05
N GLN A 132 41.10 2.15 -4.72
CA GLN A 132 41.05 3.49 -4.09
C GLN A 132 40.54 4.54 -5.10
N ASN A 133 39.26 4.46 -5.45
CA ASN A 133 38.59 5.40 -6.33
C ASN A 133 37.10 5.45 -5.95
N VAL A 134 36.52 6.65 -5.98
CA VAL A 134 35.08 6.93 -5.83
C VAL A 134 34.20 6.06 -6.75
N LEU A 135 34.76 5.56 -7.87
CA LEU A 135 34.09 4.70 -8.84
C LEU A 135 33.85 3.26 -8.37
N THR A 136 34.66 2.74 -7.47
CA THR A 136 34.72 1.29 -7.28
C THR A 136 33.47 0.74 -6.61
N SER A 137 32.94 1.41 -5.58
CA SER A 137 31.66 1.05 -4.98
C SER A 137 30.49 1.17 -5.95
N ILE A 138 30.54 2.13 -6.88
CA ILE A 138 29.51 2.29 -7.92
C ILE A 138 29.53 1.10 -8.88
N SER A 139 30.72 0.65 -9.32
CA SER A 139 30.84 -0.51 -10.23
C SER A 139 30.30 -1.82 -9.65
N ALA A 140 30.25 -1.95 -8.31
CA ALA A 140 29.71 -3.13 -7.64
C ALA A 140 28.18 -3.30 -7.84
N HIS A 141 27.47 -2.26 -8.30
CA HIS A 141 26.06 -2.34 -8.65
C HIS A 141 25.77 -3.22 -9.87
N ASP A 142 26.77 -3.47 -10.73
CA ASP A 142 26.63 -4.31 -11.92
C ASP A 142 26.80 -5.81 -11.62
N LEU A 143 27.07 -6.17 -10.35
CA LEU A 143 27.15 -7.57 -9.93
C LEU A 143 25.78 -8.25 -10.03
N ASN A 144 25.77 -9.43 -10.64
CA ASN A 144 24.61 -10.32 -10.64
C ASN A 144 24.38 -10.91 -9.25
N ASN A 145 23.12 -11.09 -8.86
CA ASN A 145 22.72 -11.75 -7.61
C ASN A 145 23.42 -11.19 -6.36
N ARG A 146 23.57 -9.86 -6.27
CA ARG A 146 24.34 -9.18 -5.20
C ARG A 146 23.63 -9.07 -3.83
N HIS A 147 22.33 -9.38 -3.77
CA HIS A 147 21.53 -9.32 -2.55
C HIS A 147 21.15 -10.73 -2.04
N GLU A 148 20.90 -10.85 -0.74
CA GLU A 148 20.16 -11.97 -0.15
C GLU A 148 18.66 -11.63 -0.18
N GLY A 149 17.84 -12.48 -0.81
CA GLY A 149 16.42 -12.18 -1.04
C GLY A 149 16.15 -11.24 -2.23
N THR A 150 15.05 -10.49 -2.17
CA THR A 150 14.68 -9.51 -3.22
C THR A 150 15.43 -8.19 -3.03
N SER A 151 15.62 -7.42 -4.09
CA SER A 151 16.22 -6.07 -4.01
C SER A 151 15.42 -5.11 -3.11
N THR A 152 14.11 -5.26 -3.04
CA THR A 152 13.22 -4.48 -2.17
C THR A 152 13.35 -4.88 -0.70
N ALA A 153 13.52 -6.18 -0.40
CA ALA A 153 13.87 -6.63 0.95
C ALA A 153 15.26 -6.15 1.36
N PHE A 154 16.23 -6.15 0.44
CA PHE A 154 17.56 -5.60 0.70
C PHE A 154 17.50 -4.14 1.13
N VAL A 155 16.84 -3.30 0.34
CA VAL A 155 16.67 -1.88 0.66
C VAL A 155 15.85 -1.67 1.93
N GLY A 156 14.82 -2.49 2.15
CA GLY A 156 14.01 -2.44 3.38
C GLY A 156 14.85 -2.63 4.64
N HIS A 157 15.72 -3.63 4.65
CA HIS A 157 16.66 -3.84 5.75
C HIS A 157 17.68 -2.71 5.89
N LEU A 158 18.24 -2.22 4.79
CA LEU A 158 19.22 -1.13 4.80
C LEU A 158 18.65 0.18 5.37
N LEU A 159 17.39 0.49 5.09
CA LEU A 159 16.74 1.74 5.51
C LEU A 159 15.89 1.58 6.78
N GLU A 160 15.84 0.38 7.35
CA GLU A 160 14.99 -0.01 8.48
C GLU A 160 13.50 0.27 8.22
N VAL A 161 13.01 -0.12 7.04
CA VAL A 161 11.60 -0.09 6.67
C VAL A 161 11.13 -1.49 6.31
N HIS A 162 9.87 -1.79 6.62
CA HIS A 162 9.26 -3.05 6.23
C HIS A 162 8.85 -3.03 4.76
N SER A 163 9.27 -4.05 4.01
CA SER A 163 8.94 -4.24 2.59
C SER A 163 7.97 -5.42 2.41
N TYR A 164 6.86 -5.19 1.71
CA TYR A 164 5.92 -6.24 1.33
C TYR A 164 5.85 -6.38 -0.19
N ASP A 165 6.42 -7.46 -0.73
CA ASP A 165 6.35 -7.79 -2.16
C ASP A 165 5.04 -8.52 -2.50
N THR A 166 4.38 -8.13 -3.60
CA THR A 166 3.16 -8.79 -4.10
C THR A 166 3.04 -8.69 -5.62
N GLU A 167 2.37 -9.66 -6.23
CA GLU A 167 2.00 -9.66 -7.65
C GLU A 167 0.50 -9.36 -7.85
N ASP A 168 -0.25 -9.17 -6.75
CA ASP A 168 -1.68 -8.87 -6.81
C ASP A 168 -1.94 -7.41 -7.19
N ILE A 169 -2.13 -7.19 -8.49
CA ILE A 169 -2.41 -5.87 -9.06
C ILE A 169 -3.71 -5.28 -8.49
N GLN A 170 -4.75 -6.09 -8.23
CA GLN A 170 -6.03 -5.57 -7.71
C GLN A 170 -5.86 -5.03 -6.29
N LYS A 171 -5.07 -5.72 -5.47
CA LYS A 171 -4.71 -5.26 -4.13
C LYS A 171 -3.99 -3.91 -4.16
N ILE A 172 -3.10 -3.69 -5.13
CA ILE A 172 -2.41 -2.41 -5.32
C ILE A 172 -3.32 -1.30 -5.85
N ILE A 173 -4.21 -1.61 -6.81
CA ILE A 173 -5.24 -0.65 -7.27
C ILE A 173 -6.11 -0.22 -6.08
N SER A 174 -6.59 -1.18 -5.29
CA SER A 174 -7.42 -0.93 -4.10
C SER A 174 -6.70 -0.07 -3.05
N LEU A 175 -5.41 -0.30 -2.84
CA LEU A 175 -4.56 0.53 -1.98
C LEU A 175 -4.44 1.96 -2.53
N LYS A 176 -4.04 2.14 -3.79
CA LYS A 176 -3.83 3.47 -4.39
C LYS A 176 -5.12 4.30 -4.52
N ASN A 177 -6.28 3.67 -4.68
CA ASN A 177 -7.57 4.39 -4.66
C ASN A 177 -7.89 4.99 -3.28
N ARG A 178 -7.47 4.31 -2.19
CA ARG A 178 -7.66 4.77 -0.80
C ARG A 178 -6.53 5.68 -0.33
N TRP A 179 -5.30 5.39 -0.73
CA TRP A 179 -4.10 6.13 -0.36
C TRP A 179 -3.23 6.40 -1.61
N PRO A 180 -3.52 7.47 -2.36
CA PRO A 180 -2.77 7.81 -3.58
C PRO A 180 -1.26 7.96 -3.35
N GLU A 181 -0.90 8.51 -2.19
CA GLU A 181 0.49 8.73 -1.75
C GLU A 181 1.14 7.48 -1.14
N ALA A 182 0.53 6.29 -1.22
CA ALA A 182 1.15 5.08 -0.70
C ALA A 182 2.54 4.83 -1.36
N PRO A 183 3.60 4.55 -0.60
CA PRO A 183 4.95 4.27 -1.11
C PRO A 183 5.01 2.91 -1.79
N VAL A 184 4.57 2.87 -3.06
CA VAL A 184 4.57 1.66 -3.88
C VAL A 184 5.67 1.73 -4.94
N TYR A 185 6.57 0.77 -4.86
CA TYR A 185 7.58 0.47 -5.87
C TYR A 185 7.04 -0.58 -6.85
N ILE A 186 7.40 -0.47 -8.13
CA ILE A 186 7.04 -1.42 -9.17
C ILE A 186 8.32 -1.89 -9.89
N SER A 187 8.48 -3.21 -9.99
CA SER A 187 9.50 -3.85 -10.81
C SER A 187 8.84 -4.60 -11.95
N LEU A 188 9.29 -4.34 -13.17
CA LEU A 188 8.72 -4.95 -14.36
C LEU A 188 9.79 -5.15 -15.43
N ALA A 189 9.49 -5.99 -16.42
CA ALA A 189 10.28 -6.14 -17.62
C ALA A 189 10.13 -4.86 -18.48
N TYR A 190 11.18 -4.05 -18.51
CA TYR A 190 11.13 -2.67 -18.99
C TYR A 190 11.65 -2.53 -20.42
N GLY A 191 11.33 -1.41 -21.07
CA GLY A 191 11.72 -1.13 -22.45
C GLY A 191 10.75 -1.67 -23.49
N LYS A 192 11.23 -1.78 -24.73
CA LYS A 192 10.48 -2.30 -25.88
C LYS A 192 10.73 -3.80 -26.04
N LYS A 193 9.75 -4.49 -26.62
CA LYS A 193 9.92 -5.87 -27.07
C LYS A 193 11.00 -5.94 -28.13
N ASP A 194 11.81 -6.98 -28.08
CA ASP A 194 12.75 -7.33 -29.15
C ASP A 194 12.01 -7.91 -30.38
N ILE A 195 12.79 -8.33 -31.38
CA ILE A 195 12.28 -8.99 -32.60
C ILE A 195 11.52 -10.30 -32.33
N HIS A 196 11.68 -10.89 -31.15
CA HIS A 196 11.00 -12.11 -30.71
C HIS A 196 9.83 -11.82 -29.76
N GLY A 197 9.44 -10.55 -29.58
CA GLY A 197 8.33 -10.17 -28.73
C GLY A 197 8.64 -10.18 -27.23
N LYS A 198 9.92 -10.30 -26.82
CA LYS A 198 10.36 -10.42 -25.43
C LYS A 198 10.94 -9.10 -24.91
N TYR A 199 10.64 -8.79 -23.65
CA TYR A 199 11.28 -7.69 -22.92
C TYR A 199 12.60 -8.16 -22.29
N HIS A 200 13.62 -7.29 -22.28
CA HIS A 200 14.94 -7.59 -21.71
C HIS A 200 15.23 -6.73 -20.47
N GLY A 201 15.60 -7.38 -19.38
CA GLY A 201 15.97 -6.72 -18.13
C GLY A 201 14.78 -6.30 -17.26
N ARG A 202 14.92 -6.45 -15.94
CA ARG A 202 13.98 -5.89 -14.97
C ARG A 202 14.45 -4.49 -14.59
N HIS A 203 13.52 -3.55 -14.51
CA HIS A 203 13.77 -2.18 -14.04
C HIS A 203 12.84 -1.84 -12.88
N GLY A 204 13.32 -0.95 -12.02
CA GLY A 204 12.58 -0.44 -10.86
C GLY A 204 12.07 0.96 -11.09
N LEU A 205 10.79 1.20 -10.79
CA LEU A 205 10.16 2.50 -10.88
C LEU A 205 9.31 2.76 -9.63
N ARG A 206 9.05 4.03 -9.33
CA ARG A 206 8.04 4.42 -8.34
C ARG A 206 6.67 4.45 -9.02
N LEU A 207 5.67 3.84 -8.40
CA LEU A 207 4.27 3.99 -8.81
C LEU A 207 3.71 5.26 -8.17
N LYS A 208 3.57 6.33 -8.96
CA LYS A 208 3.03 7.61 -8.50
C LYS A 208 1.53 7.48 -8.24
N GLU A 209 0.76 7.16 -9.26
CA GLU A 209 -0.71 7.08 -9.18
C GLU A 209 -1.27 6.04 -10.16
N ILE A 210 -2.50 5.60 -9.89
CA ILE A 210 -3.30 4.76 -10.78
C ILE A 210 -4.58 5.53 -11.09
N ILE A 211 -4.82 5.78 -12.38
CA ILE A 211 -5.95 6.56 -12.85
C ILE A 211 -6.93 5.62 -13.55
N ARG A 212 -8.19 5.61 -13.12
CA ARG A 212 -9.24 4.90 -13.84
C ARG A 212 -9.52 5.61 -15.16
N ASN A 213 -9.48 4.85 -16.25
CA ASN A 213 -9.74 5.36 -17.59
C ASN A 213 -10.34 4.24 -18.44
N ASP A 214 -11.67 4.26 -18.58
CA ASP A 214 -12.41 3.21 -19.28
C ASP A 214 -12.09 3.18 -20.80
N ASN A 215 -11.40 4.21 -21.34
CA ASN A 215 -10.99 4.27 -22.74
C ASN A 215 -9.63 3.59 -23.04
N VAL A 216 -8.92 3.07 -22.04
CA VAL A 216 -7.66 2.35 -22.26
C VAL A 216 -7.80 0.84 -22.02
N PRO A 217 -7.01 -0.01 -22.70
CA PRO A 217 -7.00 -1.44 -22.45
C PRO A 217 -6.79 -1.79 -20.97
N GLY A 218 -7.78 -2.49 -20.39
CA GLY A 218 -7.79 -2.85 -18.97
C GLY A 218 -8.36 -1.80 -18.02
N GLY A 219 -8.85 -0.65 -18.50
CA GLY A 219 -9.62 0.33 -17.71
C GLY A 219 -8.82 1.19 -16.73
N TYR A 220 -7.50 1.03 -16.68
CA TYR A 220 -6.61 1.78 -15.77
C TYR A 220 -5.30 2.18 -16.45
N GLN A 221 -4.80 3.35 -16.09
CA GLN A 221 -3.48 3.87 -16.43
C GLN A 221 -2.61 3.95 -15.17
N PHE A 222 -1.38 3.43 -15.25
CA PHE A 222 -0.37 3.47 -14.21
C PHE A 222 0.61 4.58 -14.56
N VAL A 223 0.75 5.57 -13.69
CA VAL A 223 1.73 6.66 -13.82
C VAL A 223 2.97 6.29 -13.03
N LEU A 224 4.07 6.10 -13.75
CA LEU A 224 5.34 5.60 -13.24
C LEU A 224 6.40 6.71 -13.29
N VAL A 225 7.30 6.69 -12.31
CA VAL A 225 8.43 7.64 -12.22
C VAL A 225 9.73 6.86 -12.27
N ASN A 226 10.56 7.21 -13.25
CA ASN A 226 11.77 6.45 -13.59
C ASN A 226 13.00 7.04 -12.87
N PRO A 227 13.80 6.24 -12.14
CA PRO A 227 15.00 6.74 -11.44
C PRO A 227 16.10 7.27 -12.37
N TRP A 228 16.05 6.99 -13.68
CA TRP A 228 16.94 7.63 -14.66
C TRP A 228 16.77 9.16 -14.69
N ASN A 229 15.54 9.63 -14.48
CA ASN A 229 15.21 11.02 -14.22
C ASN A 229 13.83 11.10 -13.56
N ASN A 230 13.80 11.22 -12.23
CA ASN A 230 12.55 11.18 -11.46
C ASN A 230 11.70 12.46 -11.59
N THR A 231 12.14 13.44 -12.38
CA THR A 231 11.33 14.61 -12.75
C THR A 231 10.39 14.33 -13.93
N LYS A 232 10.51 13.15 -14.55
CA LYS A 232 9.69 12.72 -15.68
C LYS A 232 8.77 11.57 -15.29
N GLU A 233 7.61 11.55 -15.93
CA GLU A 233 6.57 10.55 -15.71
C GLU A 233 6.32 9.77 -17.00
N GLU A 234 6.00 8.49 -16.84
CA GLU A 234 5.66 7.56 -17.92
C GLU A 234 4.29 6.94 -17.62
N THR A 235 3.44 6.76 -18.62
CA THR A 235 2.11 6.17 -18.44
C THR A 235 1.98 4.84 -19.17
N ILE A 236 1.57 3.78 -18.47
CA ILE A 236 1.37 2.43 -19.02
C ILE A 236 -0.04 1.95 -18.66
N ASN A 237 -0.77 1.35 -19.60
CA ASN A 237 -2.10 0.80 -19.31
C ASN A 237 -2.05 -0.57 -18.61
N LEU A 238 -3.13 -0.96 -17.93
CA LEU A 238 -3.20 -2.22 -17.17
C LEU A 238 -2.97 -3.46 -18.05
N ALA A 239 -3.46 -3.46 -19.29
CA ALA A 239 -3.26 -4.60 -20.18
C ALA A 239 -1.77 -4.84 -20.45
N ASP A 240 -0.98 -3.79 -20.67
CA ASP A 240 0.47 -3.90 -20.87
C ASP A 240 1.19 -4.30 -19.57
N ILE A 241 0.84 -3.70 -18.42
CA ILE A 241 1.40 -4.07 -17.10
C ILE A 241 1.26 -5.57 -16.82
N ARG A 242 0.13 -6.19 -17.18
CA ARG A 242 -0.11 -7.64 -17.02
C ARG A 242 0.84 -8.51 -17.85
N THR A 243 1.39 -8.00 -18.95
CA THR A 243 2.32 -8.76 -19.82
C THR A 243 3.79 -8.63 -19.43
N ARG A 244 4.13 -7.78 -18.46
CA ARG A 244 5.52 -7.38 -18.15
C ARG A 244 6.13 -8.05 -16.93
N ASN A 245 5.60 -9.20 -16.49
CA ASN A 245 6.10 -9.93 -15.31
C ASN A 245 6.31 -9.00 -14.08
N THR A 246 5.23 -8.29 -13.76
CA THR A 246 5.25 -7.17 -12.82
C THR A 246 5.19 -7.65 -11.37
N ARG A 247 6.05 -7.08 -10.51
CA ARG A 247 6.03 -7.23 -9.05
C ARG A 247 5.92 -5.85 -8.42
N PHE A 248 5.09 -5.71 -7.39
CA PHE A 248 4.97 -4.50 -6.60
C PHE A 248 5.61 -4.72 -5.24
N CYS A 249 6.12 -3.64 -4.65
CA CYS A 249 6.51 -3.62 -3.25
C CYS A 249 5.88 -2.41 -2.58
N TYR A 250 5.21 -2.64 -1.47
CA TYR A 250 4.75 -1.59 -0.56
C TYR A 250 5.76 -1.45 0.59
N PHE A 251 6.22 -0.23 0.83
CA PHE A 251 7.06 0.09 1.98
C PHE A 251 6.22 0.61 3.15
N SER A 252 6.53 0.18 4.36
CA SER A 252 5.84 0.58 5.58
C SER A 252 6.85 0.76 6.70
N GLU A 253 6.47 1.48 7.75
CA GLU A 253 7.35 1.73 8.89
C GLU A 253 7.76 0.41 9.57
N ASN A 254 6.81 -0.50 9.75
CA ASN A 254 7.01 -1.78 10.41
C ASN A 254 5.90 -2.78 10.05
N LYS A 255 6.05 -4.03 10.49
CA LYS A 255 5.08 -5.12 10.24
C LYS A 255 3.66 -4.80 10.76
N ALA A 256 3.53 -4.04 11.84
CA ALA A 256 2.21 -3.67 12.37
C ALA A 256 1.52 -2.66 11.45
N SER A 257 2.25 -1.65 10.99
CA SER A 257 1.76 -0.68 10.00
C SER A 257 1.36 -1.37 8.69
N ASP A 258 2.17 -2.31 8.19
CA ASP A 258 1.82 -3.13 7.01
C ASP A 258 0.49 -3.87 7.19
N ARG A 259 0.36 -4.56 8.33
CA ARG A 259 -0.86 -5.29 8.66
C ARG A 259 -2.07 -4.35 8.73
N LEU A 260 -1.94 -3.19 9.38
CA LEU A 260 -3.02 -2.20 9.46
C LEU A 260 -3.46 -1.74 8.08
N THR A 261 -2.49 -1.36 7.24
CA THR A 261 -2.76 -0.90 5.87
C THR A 261 -3.57 -1.92 5.10
N TRP A 262 -3.19 -3.20 5.18
CA TRP A 262 -3.94 -4.26 4.50
C TRP A 262 -5.29 -4.55 5.14
N ASP A 263 -5.42 -4.48 6.47
CA ASP A 263 -6.72 -4.59 7.14
C ASP A 263 -7.67 -3.44 6.70
N ILE A 264 -7.17 -2.21 6.57
CA ILE A 264 -7.94 -1.08 6.05
C ILE A 264 -8.36 -1.34 4.60
N VAL A 265 -7.44 -1.73 3.72
CA VAL A 265 -7.74 -2.01 2.31
C VAL A 265 -8.78 -3.11 2.15
N ASN A 266 -8.73 -4.15 2.98
CA ASN A 266 -9.62 -5.31 2.90
C ASN A 266 -10.98 -5.09 3.55
N CYS A 267 -11.06 -4.28 4.61
CA CYS A 267 -12.27 -4.17 5.43
C CYS A 267 -13.05 -2.87 5.26
N THR A 268 -12.54 -1.90 4.48
CA THR A 268 -13.18 -0.59 4.30
C THR A 268 -13.56 -0.31 2.85
N ASN A 269 -14.59 0.52 2.63
CA ASN A 269 -14.84 1.13 1.32
C ASN A 269 -13.82 2.26 1.04
N GLU A 270 -13.79 2.78 -0.19
CA GLU A 270 -12.82 3.81 -0.59
C GLU A 270 -12.89 5.09 0.26
N ARG A 271 -14.11 5.54 0.62
CA ARG A 271 -14.33 6.75 1.42
C ARG A 271 -13.77 6.61 2.84
N THR A 272 -14.11 5.52 3.53
CA THR A 272 -13.64 5.26 4.90
C THR A 272 -12.13 5.04 4.92
N GLY A 273 -11.59 4.24 3.98
CA GLY A 273 -10.15 4.01 3.91
C GLY A 273 -9.36 5.30 3.64
N ARG A 274 -9.84 6.13 2.70
CA ARG A 274 -9.25 7.44 2.41
C ARG A 274 -9.24 8.36 3.62
N ALA A 275 -10.37 8.45 4.33
CA ALA A 275 -10.45 9.25 5.56
C ALA A 275 -9.44 8.77 6.63
N ILE A 276 -9.14 7.48 6.71
CA ILE A 276 -8.12 6.97 7.64
C ILE A 276 -6.71 7.38 7.19
N PHE A 277 -6.35 7.15 5.92
CA PHE A 277 -5.00 7.45 5.43
C PHE A 277 -4.69 8.95 5.30
N GLU A 278 -5.69 9.80 5.09
CA GLU A 278 -5.52 11.26 5.05
C GLU A 278 -5.33 11.87 6.45
N ASN A 279 -5.67 11.14 7.53
CA ASN A 279 -5.60 11.63 8.91
C ASN A 279 -4.58 10.82 9.73
N TYR A 280 -3.36 11.35 9.85
CA TYR A 280 -2.24 10.67 10.52
C TYR A 280 -2.54 10.26 11.97
N GLN A 281 -3.16 11.14 12.78
CA GLN A 281 -3.51 10.81 14.17
C GLN A 281 -4.50 9.64 14.26
N LEU A 282 -5.50 9.61 13.37
CA LEU A 282 -6.46 8.50 13.28
C LEU A 282 -5.74 7.19 12.92
N PHE A 283 -4.87 7.21 11.92
CA PHE A 283 -4.07 6.05 11.56
C PHE A 283 -3.21 5.56 12.74
N GLN A 284 -2.54 6.46 13.46
CA GLN A 284 -1.73 6.12 14.64
C GLN A 284 -2.56 5.57 15.80
N GLY A 285 -3.75 6.12 16.04
CA GLY A 285 -4.69 5.57 17.02
C GLY A 285 -5.12 4.15 16.68
N LEU A 286 -5.48 3.88 15.41
CA LEU A 286 -5.82 2.53 14.96
C LEU A 286 -4.62 1.57 15.02
N LEU A 287 -3.41 2.06 14.73
CA LEU A 287 -2.18 1.27 14.86
C LEU A 287 -1.89 0.91 16.32
N SER A 288 -2.12 1.83 17.25
CA SER A 288 -2.03 1.58 18.70
C SER A 288 -3.01 0.49 19.13
N LEU A 289 -4.26 0.53 18.67
CA LEU A 289 -5.25 -0.51 18.96
C LEU A 289 -4.84 -1.88 18.39
N GLN A 290 -4.32 -1.91 17.17
CA GLN A 290 -3.89 -3.16 16.54
C GLN A 290 -2.69 -3.77 17.25
N LYS A 291 -1.73 -2.95 17.74
CA LYS A 291 -0.64 -3.39 18.62
C LYS A 291 -1.15 -4.01 19.93
N GLN A 292 -2.37 -3.66 20.35
CA GLN A 292 -3.05 -4.21 21.52
C GLN A 292 -4.01 -5.37 21.17
N ASN A 293 -3.84 -6.02 20.02
CA ASN A 293 -4.64 -7.15 19.53
C ASN A 293 -6.12 -6.85 19.22
N VAL A 294 -6.50 -5.57 19.08
CA VAL A 294 -7.84 -5.22 18.56
C VAL A 294 -7.81 -5.40 17.05
N ARG A 295 -8.61 -6.33 16.53
CA ARG A 295 -8.69 -6.56 15.07
C ARG A 295 -9.62 -5.53 14.44
N LEU A 296 -9.09 -4.81 13.44
CA LEU A 296 -9.91 -3.89 12.64
C LEU A 296 -10.92 -4.69 11.81
N ASN A 297 -12.15 -4.20 11.76
CA ASN A 297 -13.18 -4.65 10.83
C ASN A 297 -13.92 -3.42 10.27
N GLY A 298 -14.79 -3.62 9.28
CA GLY A 298 -15.47 -2.50 8.61
C GLY A 298 -16.32 -1.62 9.53
N ASN A 299 -16.89 -2.19 10.60
CA ASN A 299 -17.67 -1.44 11.58
C ASN A 299 -16.76 -0.58 12.47
N ILE A 300 -15.71 -1.19 13.04
CA ILE A 300 -14.70 -0.49 13.86
C ILE A 300 -14.07 0.66 13.07
N ALA A 301 -13.68 0.42 11.81
CA ALA A 301 -13.09 1.44 10.96
C ALA A 301 -14.06 2.61 10.68
N SER A 302 -15.33 2.30 10.40
CA SER A 302 -16.34 3.33 10.14
C SER A 302 -16.66 4.15 11.40
N ASN A 303 -16.78 3.48 12.55
CA ASN A 303 -16.97 4.13 13.84
C ASN A 303 -15.75 4.96 14.26
N ALA A 304 -14.53 4.52 13.93
CA ALA A 304 -13.31 5.29 14.21
C ALA A 304 -13.27 6.58 13.39
N VAL A 305 -13.64 6.54 12.10
CA VAL A 305 -13.76 7.74 11.27
C VAL A 305 -14.86 8.66 11.82
N LYS A 306 -16.00 8.11 12.23
CA LYS A 306 -17.08 8.89 12.85
C LYS A 306 -16.63 9.55 14.17
N LEU A 307 -15.90 8.81 15.00
CA LEU A 307 -15.37 9.30 16.27
C LEU A 307 -14.32 10.39 16.06
N TYR A 308 -13.40 10.21 15.11
CA TYR A 308 -12.40 11.22 14.75
C TYR A 308 -13.06 12.52 14.25
N ALA A 309 -14.14 12.42 13.47
CA ALA A 309 -14.88 13.59 13.01
C ALA A 309 -15.58 14.36 14.15
N LEU A 310 -16.02 13.66 15.20
CA LEU A 310 -16.72 14.26 16.34
C LEU A 310 -15.76 14.75 17.43
N ALA A 311 -14.62 14.09 17.59
CA ALA A 311 -13.65 14.38 18.63
C ALA A 311 -12.24 13.97 18.18
N PRO A 312 -11.57 14.75 17.32
CA PRO A 312 -10.25 14.41 16.80
C PRO A 312 -9.18 14.39 17.91
N ALA A 313 -9.34 15.20 18.96
CA ALA A 313 -8.39 15.35 20.07
C ALA A 313 -8.09 14.03 20.80
N ILE A 314 -9.04 13.09 20.84
CA ILE A 314 -8.83 11.79 21.50
C ILE A 314 -7.76 10.93 20.79
N PHE A 315 -7.46 11.25 19.53
CA PHE A 315 -6.44 10.58 18.74
C PHE A 315 -5.06 11.27 18.82
N ASP A 316 -4.95 12.41 19.51
CA ASP A 316 -3.67 13.12 19.68
C ASP A 316 -2.74 12.43 20.68
N GLU A 317 -3.28 11.62 21.60
CA GLU A 317 -2.52 10.79 22.55
C GLU A 317 -2.85 9.28 22.38
N PRO A 318 -2.36 8.61 21.31
CA PRO A 318 -2.70 7.21 20.97
C PRO A 318 -2.38 6.19 22.06
N GLU A 319 -1.47 6.53 22.98
CA GLU A 319 -1.03 5.71 24.10
C GLU A 319 -2.09 5.63 25.21
N LEU A 320 -2.94 6.67 25.35
CA LEU A 320 -4.03 6.69 26.33
C LEU A 320 -5.18 5.76 25.94
N LEU A 321 -5.38 5.54 24.64
CA LEU A 321 -6.44 4.66 24.11
C LEU A 321 -6.30 3.21 24.60
N GLY A 322 -5.10 2.81 25.06
CA GLY A 322 -4.85 1.49 25.62
C GLY A 322 -4.98 1.37 27.13
N LYS A 323 -5.27 2.46 27.85
CA LYS A 323 -5.32 2.46 29.31
C LYS A 323 -6.76 2.49 29.82
N SER A 324 -7.08 1.62 30.78
CA SER A 324 -8.35 1.68 31.52
C SER A 324 -8.36 2.96 32.38
N PRO A 325 -9.50 3.66 32.54
CA PRO A 325 -10.86 3.29 32.08
C PRO A 325 -11.22 3.77 30.66
N ILE A 326 -10.40 4.60 30.01
CA ILE A 326 -10.69 5.19 28.69
C ILE A 326 -10.87 4.11 27.62
N ARG A 327 -10.02 3.09 27.66
CA ARG A 327 -10.03 1.96 26.71
C ARG A 327 -11.41 1.30 26.59
N GLU A 328 -12.11 1.10 27.70
CA GLU A 328 -13.40 0.39 27.70
C GLU A 328 -14.48 1.20 26.99
N ASP A 329 -14.62 2.49 27.34
CA ASP A 329 -15.63 3.36 26.72
C ASP A 329 -15.28 3.68 25.26
N PHE A 330 -13.99 3.80 24.95
CA PHE A 330 -13.50 4.00 23.60
C PHE A 330 -13.79 2.79 22.72
N LEU A 331 -13.45 1.57 23.17
CA LEU A 331 -13.80 0.34 22.47
C LEU A 331 -15.30 0.13 22.39
N ALA A 332 -16.06 0.49 23.44
CA ALA A 332 -17.52 0.45 23.39
C ALA A 332 -18.07 1.35 22.27
N CYS A 333 -17.47 2.51 21.99
CA CYS A 333 -17.83 3.33 20.82
C CYS A 333 -17.48 2.61 19.51
N LEU A 334 -16.25 2.11 19.38
CA LEU A 334 -15.76 1.51 18.14
C LEU A 334 -16.45 0.19 17.77
N GLU A 335 -16.70 -0.67 18.76
CA GLU A 335 -17.31 -1.99 18.58
C GLU A 335 -18.85 -1.92 18.52
N SER A 336 -19.45 -0.77 18.86
CA SER A 336 -20.90 -0.60 18.85
C SER A 336 -21.52 -0.79 17.47
N ALA A 337 -22.74 -1.33 17.44
CA ALA A 337 -23.58 -1.20 16.26
C ALA A 337 -23.86 0.29 15.98
N PRO A 338 -24.07 0.71 14.71
CA PRO A 338 -24.18 2.12 14.34
C PRO A 338 -25.21 2.95 15.15
N TYR A 339 -26.29 2.33 15.62
CA TYR A 339 -27.34 2.98 16.43
C TYR A 339 -26.95 3.16 17.92
N ALA A 340 -26.00 2.38 18.42
CA ALA A 340 -25.51 2.46 19.80
C ALA A 340 -24.31 3.41 19.94
N PHE A 341 -23.71 3.81 18.81
CA PHE A 341 -22.56 4.71 18.78
C PHE A 341 -22.84 6.02 19.50
N ASP A 342 -23.95 6.70 19.22
CA ASP A 342 -24.20 8.04 19.76
C ASP A 342 -24.39 8.02 21.30
N ARG A 343 -25.02 6.95 21.82
CA ARG A 343 -25.12 6.71 23.26
C ARG A 343 -23.76 6.46 23.89
N ASN A 344 -22.96 5.58 23.30
CA ASN A 344 -21.64 5.23 23.82
C ASN A 344 -20.68 6.44 23.73
N PHE A 345 -20.77 7.23 22.66
CA PHE A 345 -20.06 8.49 22.53
C PHE A 345 -20.49 9.51 23.58
N HIS A 346 -21.79 9.59 23.90
CA HIS A 346 -22.26 10.46 24.98
C HIS A 346 -21.70 10.03 26.35
N THR A 347 -21.62 8.72 26.62
CA THR A 347 -20.95 8.19 27.82
C THR A 347 -19.47 8.55 27.84
N LEU A 348 -18.75 8.31 26.74
CA LEU A 348 -17.34 8.68 26.59
C LEU A 348 -17.12 10.18 26.81
N ARG A 349 -18.02 11.01 26.27
CA ARG A 349 -17.98 12.47 26.42
C ARG A 349 -18.28 12.96 27.82
N THR A 350 -19.18 12.29 28.52
CA THR A 350 -19.53 12.66 29.90
C THR A 350 -18.43 12.24 30.87
N ARG A 351 -17.77 11.09 30.64
CA ARG A 351 -16.72 10.57 31.50
C ARG A 351 -15.35 11.19 31.26
N PHE A 352 -15.05 11.60 30.03
CA PHE A 352 -13.75 12.17 29.64
C PHE A 352 -13.87 13.42 28.76
N PRO A 353 -14.55 14.48 29.24
CA PRO A 353 -14.74 15.71 28.46
C PRO A 353 -13.39 16.35 28.05
N ASP A 354 -12.41 16.33 28.95
CA ASP A 354 -11.09 16.96 28.76
C ASP A 354 -10.23 16.32 27.65
N LEU A 355 -10.56 15.09 27.22
CA LEU A 355 -9.87 14.39 26.14
C LEU A 355 -10.51 14.61 24.76
N LEU A 356 -11.70 15.21 24.73
CA LEU A 356 -12.48 15.41 23.51
C LEU A 356 -12.48 16.89 23.08
N GLU A 357 -12.19 17.81 24.00
CA GLU A 357 -12.02 19.23 23.74
C GLU A 357 -10.54 19.56 23.48
N LYS A 358 -10.27 20.45 22.52
CA LYS A 358 -8.89 20.91 22.24
C LYS A 358 -8.35 21.62 23.49
N ARG A 359 -7.21 21.16 24.03
CA ARG A 359 -6.52 21.82 25.14
C ARG A 359 -6.09 23.24 24.74
N GLU A 360 -6.85 24.25 25.15
CA GLU A 360 -6.30 25.58 25.41
C GLU A 360 -5.67 25.56 26.80
N VAL A 361 -4.38 25.90 26.84
CA VAL A 361 -3.60 26.03 28.07
C VAL A 361 -4.18 27.18 28.90
N ILE A 362 -4.81 26.92 30.06
CA ILE A 362 -4.80 27.80 31.24
C ILE A 362 -5.00 27.00 32.54
N SER A 363 -4.23 27.46 33.53
CA SER A 363 -3.95 27.05 34.90
C SER A 363 -5.14 26.80 35.86
N ALA A 364 -5.01 25.75 36.66
CA ALA A 364 -5.35 25.58 38.09
C ALA A 364 -6.57 26.29 38.73
N ARG A 365 -7.53 25.51 39.27
CA ARG A 365 -7.64 25.18 40.72
C ARG A 365 -8.88 24.28 41.00
N PRO A 366 -8.88 23.52 42.11
CA PRO A 366 -9.93 22.58 42.48
C PRO A 366 -10.98 23.19 43.43
N THR A 367 -12.26 22.82 43.28
CA THR A 367 -13.25 22.96 44.37
C THR A 367 -14.48 22.04 44.20
N VAL A 368 -14.53 21.06 45.11
CA VAL A 368 -15.63 20.63 46.03
C VAL A 368 -17.07 20.39 45.50
N PRO A 369 -17.77 19.33 45.98
CA PRO A 369 -19.10 18.90 45.53
C PRO A 369 -20.26 19.50 46.35
N SER A 370 -21.42 19.69 45.72
CA SER A 370 -22.74 19.92 46.37
C SER A 370 -23.87 19.49 45.41
N ALA A 371 -24.63 18.39 45.66
CA ALA A 371 -25.82 18.22 46.53
C ALA A 371 -27.13 18.83 45.94
N PRO A 372 -28.35 18.44 46.39
CA PRO A 372 -29.08 17.17 46.20
C PRO A 372 -30.41 17.34 45.39
N GLU A 373 -31.01 16.22 45.01
CA GLU A 373 -32.23 16.07 44.18
C GLU A 373 -33.56 16.49 44.87
N LYS A 374 -34.58 16.80 44.06
CA LYS A 374 -35.93 17.27 44.43
C LYS A 374 -36.82 16.17 45.09
N PRO A 375 -37.82 16.55 45.91
CA PRO A 375 -38.45 15.66 46.91
C PRO A 375 -39.68 14.84 46.45
N GLU A 376 -40.09 14.88 45.18
CA GLU A 376 -41.45 14.45 44.80
C GLU A 376 -41.63 12.93 44.57
N ASN A 377 -40.59 12.11 44.72
CA ASN A 377 -40.71 10.65 44.58
C ASN A 377 -39.85 9.85 45.59
N LEU A 378 -39.72 10.36 46.82
CA LEU A 378 -38.80 9.81 47.82
C LEU A 378 -39.02 8.30 48.09
N PHE A 379 -40.28 7.85 48.13
CA PHE A 379 -40.62 6.44 48.35
C PHE A 379 -40.36 5.56 47.12
N GLU A 380 -40.79 5.98 45.93
CA GLU A 380 -40.60 5.19 44.70
C GLU A 380 -39.12 5.09 44.33
N ASN A 381 -38.33 6.16 44.56
CA ASN A 381 -36.88 6.14 44.38
C ASN A 381 -36.20 5.20 45.38
N ALA A 382 -36.60 5.23 46.65
CA ALA A 382 -36.10 4.30 47.67
C ALA A 382 -36.46 2.85 47.34
N LEU A 383 -37.66 2.61 46.78
CA LEU A 383 -38.13 1.29 46.36
C LEU A 383 -37.35 0.76 45.15
N ASP A 384 -37.15 1.56 44.12
CA ASP A 384 -36.37 1.16 42.94
C ASP A 384 -34.89 0.94 43.27
N HIS A 385 -34.34 1.75 44.18
CA HIS A 385 -33.00 1.53 44.72
C HIS A 385 -32.92 0.21 45.48
N ALA A 386 -33.87 -0.09 46.36
CA ALA A 386 -33.93 -1.36 47.09
C ALA A 386 -34.05 -2.58 46.16
N ILE A 387 -34.80 -2.47 45.07
CA ILE A 387 -34.91 -3.52 44.03
C ILE A 387 -33.58 -3.72 43.30
N SER A 388 -32.91 -2.63 42.92
CA SER A 388 -31.59 -2.69 42.27
C SER A 388 -30.55 -3.35 43.17
N GLU A 389 -30.48 -2.93 44.45
CA GLU A 389 -29.57 -3.53 45.43
C GLU A 389 -29.93 -4.99 45.73
N LYS A 390 -31.23 -5.32 45.74
CA LYS A 390 -31.66 -6.72 45.90
C LYS A 390 -31.27 -7.58 44.71
N ALA A 391 -31.31 -7.06 43.48
CA ALA A 391 -30.90 -7.79 42.28
C ALA A 391 -29.40 -8.11 42.23
N LYS A 392 -28.56 -7.33 42.92
CA LYS A 392 -27.12 -7.58 43.06
C LYS A 392 -26.79 -8.73 44.03
N GLN A 393 -27.73 -9.11 44.89
CA GLN A 393 -27.54 -10.23 45.81
C GLN A 393 -27.65 -11.56 45.07
N ALA A 394 -26.76 -12.51 45.39
CA ALA A 394 -26.71 -13.82 44.74
C ALA A 394 -28.07 -14.54 44.86
N GLY A 395 -28.60 -15.01 43.72
CA GLY A 395 -29.87 -15.73 43.63
C GLY A 395 -31.12 -14.86 43.42
N PHE A 396 -31.01 -13.53 43.43
CA PHE A 396 -32.16 -12.62 43.38
C PHE A 396 -32.30 -11.81 42.08
N ALA A 397 -31.35 -11.90 41.15
CA ALA A 397 -31.32 -11.08 39.93
C ALA A 397 -32.59 -11.14 39.07
N HIS A 398 -33.31 -12.27 39.06
CA HIS A 398 -34.47 -12.51 38.18
C HIS A 398 -35.83 -12.27 38.87
N ASN A 399 -35.87 -12.14 40.20
CA ASN A 399 -37.09 -12.00 41.00
C ASN A 399 -37.00 -10.93 42.11
N ALA A 400 -35.95 -10.11 42.10
CA ALA A 400 -35.73 -9.06 43.11
C ALA A 400 -36.94 -8.13 43.29
N ARG A 401 -37.57 -7.73 42.20
CA ARG A 401 -38.77 -6.89 42.24
C ARG A 401 -39.92 -7.56 42.97
N GLU A 402 -40.24 -8.80 42.60
CA GLU A 402 -41.32 -9.58 43.20
C GLU A 402 -41.09 -9.76 44.71
N ILE A 403 -39.87 -10.09 45.11
CA ILE A 403 -39.53 -10.30 46.52
C ILE A 403 -39.63 -9.02 47.35
N VAL A 404 -39.19 -7.88 46.81
CA VAL A 404 -39.25 -6.61 47.53
C VAL A 404 -40.70 -6.12 47.64
N GLU A 405 -41.48 -6.21 46.55
CA GLU A 405 -42.88 -5.81 46.55
C GLU A 405 -43.75 -6.75 47.42
N GLU A 406 -43.51 -8.06 47.40
CA GLU A 406 -44.19 -9.03 48.29
C GLU A 406 -43.86 -8.78 49.77
N GLY A 407 -42.61 -8.40 50.07
CA GLY A 407 -42.21 -7.97 51.40
C GLY A 407 -42.97 -6.75 51.92
N LEU A 408 -43.26 -5.77 51.05
CA LEU A 408 -44.09 -4.61 51.38
C LEU A 408 -45.55 -5.00 51.67
N LEU A 409 -46.12 -5.89 50.86
CA LEU A 409 -47.49 -6.38 51.07
C LEU A 409 -47.60 -7.12 52.42
N ASN A 410 -46.65 -8.02 52.72
CA ASN A 410 -46.61 -8.73 54.00
C ASN A 410 -46.41 -7.78 55.18
N PHE A 411 -45.55 -6.75 55.04
CA PHE A 411 -45.39 -5.73 56.09
C PHE A 411 -46.67 -4.92 56.33
N TYR A 412 -47.41 -4.55 55.28
CA TYR A 412 -48.67 -3.81 55.42
C TYR A 412 -49.69 -4.59 56.27
N PHE A 413 -49.82 -5.90 56.03
CA PHE A 413 -50.79 -6.74 56.74
C PHE A 413 -50.32 -7.27 58.08
N GLN A 414 -49.04 -7.60 58.26
CA GLN A 414 -48.54 -8.23 59.49
C GLN A 414 -47.72 -7.29 60.39
N GLY A 415 -47.30 -6.12 59.87
CA GLY A 415 -46.56 -5.11 60.61
C GLY A 415 -45.13 -5.48 61.02
N GLN A 416 -44.62 -6.64 60.58
CA GLN A 416 -43.34 -7.18 61.03
C GLN A 416 -42.16 -6.66 60.19
N PRO A 417 -41.19 -5.91 60.76
CA PRO A 417 -40.09 -5.31 60.00
C PRO A 417 -39.22 -6.29 59.21
N PHE A 418 -39.15 -7.57 59.62
CA PHE A 418 -38.37 -8.58 58.91
C PHE A 418 -38.95 -8.93 57.53
N ASN A 419 -40.23 -8.62 57.27
CA ASN A 419 -40.85 -8.77 55.95
C ASN A 419 -40.25 -7.79 54.91
N LEU A 420 -39.65 -6.68 55.35
CA LEU A 420 -39.01 -5.69 54.49
C LEU A 420 -37.56 -6.07 54.18
N THR A 421 -37.07 -5.77 52.98
CA THR A 421 -35.64 -5.98 52.63
C THR A 421 -34.72 -4.97 53.33
N GLN A 422 -33.52 -5.42 53.72
CA GLN A 422 -32.44 -4.51 54.14
C GLN A 422 -31.73 -3.85 52.95
N ALA A 423 -31.90 -4.37 51.73
CA ALA A 423 -31.29 -3.81 50.53
C ALA A 423 -31.82 -2.38 50.27
N GLY A 424 -30.92 -1.46 49.90
CA GLY A 424 -31.26 -0.04 49.69
C GLY A 424 -31.84 0.66 50.91
N ASP A 425 -31.53 0.18 52.12
CA ASP A 425 -31.98 0.70 53.43
C ASP A 425 -33.51 0.74 53.64
N LEU A 426 -34.29 0.03 52.82
CA LEU A 426 -35.75 0.13 52.84
C LEU A 426 -36.35 -0.24 54.20
N ARG A 427 -35.90 -1.35 54.83
CA ARG A 427 -36.32 -1.73 56.18
C ARG A 427 -36.00 -0.64 57.20
N PHE A 428 -34.82 -0.03 57.12
CA PHE A 428 -34.39 1.00 58.06
C PHE A 428 -35.31 2.23 58.00
N ARG A 429 -35.69 2.67 56.80
CA ARG A 429 -36.59 3.81 56.58
C ARG A 429 -38.00 3.61 57.17
N PHE A 430 -38.56 2.39 57.08
CA PHE A 430 -39.81 2.06 57.75
C PHE A 430 -39.66 1.97 59.28
N THR A 431 -38.59 1.36 59.79
CA THR A 431 -38.33 1.31 61.25
C THR A 431 -38.03 2.68 61.84
N GLY A 432 -37.42 3.57 61.05
CA GLY A 432 -37.15 4.96 61.38
C GLY A 432 -38.35 5.89 61.24
N LYS A 433 -39.54 5.36 60.89
CA LYS A 433 -40.80 6.10 60.67
C LYS A 433 -40.77 7.12 59.53
N GLU A 434 -39.81 7.01 58.62
CA GLU A 434 -39.76 7.80 57.38
C GLU A 434 -40.86 7.35 56.41
N PHE A 435 -41.13 6.05 56.37
CA PHE A 435 -42.26 5.44 55.65
C PHE A 435 -43.18 4.69 56.61
N ASN A 436 -44.46 4.58 56.27
CA ASN A 436 -45.45 3.89 57.07
C ASN A 436 -46.47 3.14 56.20
N ALA A 437 -47.47 2.51 56.82
CA ALA A 437 -48.49 1.76 56.10
C ALA A 437 -49.25 2.60 55.05
N GLN A 438 -49.45 3.90 55.31
CA GLN A 438 -50.08 4.81 54.35
C GLN A 438 -49.20 5.01 53.11
N THR A 439 -47.88 5.11 53.28
CA THR A 439 -46.92 5.17 52.17
C THR A 439 -47.06 3.98 51.21
N ILE A 440 -47.31 2.78 51.75
CA ILE A 440 -47.55 1.58 50.94
C ILE A 440 -48.93 1.65 50.25
N ALA A 441 -49.96 2.10 50.96
CA ALA A 441 -51.31 2.26 50.43
C ALA A 441 -51.42 3.26 49.28
N ASP A 442 -50.48 4.21 49.18
CA ASP A 442 -50.43 5.23 48.13
C ASP A 442 -49.41 4.92 47.02
N SER A 443 -48.71 3.78 47.12
CA SER A 443 -47.66 3.38 46.16
C SER A 443 -48.19 2.52 45.01
N ARG A 444 -47.29 2.20 44.07
CA ARG A 444 -47.61 1.31 42.94
C ARG A 444 -48.10 -0.09 43.31
N VAL A 445 -47.90 -0.56 44.55
CA VAL A 445 -48.38 -1.88 45.00
C VAL A 445 -49.81 -1.85 45.55
N LYS A 446 -50.47 -0.69 45.57
CA LYS A 446 -51.82 -0.50 46.12
C LYS A 446 -52.85 -1.51 45.57
N GLU A 447 -52.87 -1.72 44.26
CA GLU A 447 -53.82 -2.62 43.61
C GLU A 447 -53.64 -4.09 44.02
N GLN A 448 -52.46 -4.44 44.53
CA GLN A 448 -52.17 -5.80 45.02
C GLN A 448 -52.55 -6.00 46.49
N LEU A 449 -52.82 -4.93 47.26
CA LEU A 449 -53.11 -5.03 48.69
C LEU A 449 -54.37 -5.87 48.96
N LEU A 450 -55.46 -5.58 48.26
CA LEU A 450 -56.72 -6.30 48.46
C LEU A 450 -56.62 -7.80 48.12
N PRO A 451 -56.17 -8.22 46.92
CA PRO A 451 -56.06 -9.65 46.62
C PRO A 451 -55.02 -10.37 47.51
N HIS A 452 -53.94 -9.69 47.90
CA HIS A 452 -52.95 -10.28 48.81
C HIS A 452 -53.49 -10.44 50.24
N GLY A 453 -54.21 -9.45 50.77
CA GLY A 453 -54.81 -9.54 52.09
C GLY A 453 -55.94 -10.59 52.17
N LEU A 454 -56.76 -10.70 51.12
CA LEU A 454 -57.75 -11.78 51.00
C LEU A 454 -57.09 -13.17 51.00
N TYR A 455 -55.96 -13.30 50.31
CA TYR A 455 -55.14 -14.51 50.34
C TYR A 455 -54.61 -14.82 51.75
N LEU A 456 -54.10 -13.83 52.48
CA LEU A 456 -53.62 -14.01 53.86
C LEU A 456 -54.75 -14.39 54.82
N ALA A 457 -55.93 -13.78 54.66
CA ALA A 457 -57.12 -14.14 55.45
C ALA A 457 -57.55 -15.59 55.18
N MET A 458 -57.51 -16.00 53.91
CA MET A 458 -57.74 -17.40 53.51
C MET A 458 -56.70 -18.37 54.10
N ALA A 459 -55.44 -17.95 54.23
CA ALA A 459 -54.39 -18.73 54.86
C ALA A 459 -54.52 -18.83 56.39
N GLY A 460 -55.51 -18.18 57.01
CA GLY A 460 -55.79 -18.26 58.45
C GLY A 460 -54.96 -17.30 59.32
N ALA A 461 -54.26 -16.32 58.73
CA ALA A 461 -53.41 -15.36 59.45
C ALA A 461 -54.19 -14.25 60.20
N ASN A 462 -55.45 -14.51 60.56
CA ASN A 462 -56.43 -13.50 60.98
C ASN A 462 -56.08 -12.81 62.32
N SER A 463 -55.40 -13.52 63.22
CA SER A 463 -54.92 -13.01 64.51
C SER A 463 -53.72 -12.06 64.36
N GLU A 464 -52.97 -12.16 63.26
CA GLU A 464 -51.71 -11.43 63.02
C GLU A 464 -51.89 -10.16 62.18
N LEU A 465 -53.12 -9.86 61.75
CA LEU A 465 -53.41 -8.70 60.90
C LEU A 465 -53.34 -7.38 61.67
N THR A 466 -52.68 -6.38 61.09
CA THR A 466 -52.64 -4.99 61.57
C THR A 466 -54.04 -4.35 61.53
N PRO A 467 -54.30 -3.31 62.35
CA PRO A 467 -55.58 -2.59 62.32
C PRO A 467 -55.97 -2.05 60.94
N HIS A 468 -55.01 -1.55 60.17
CA HIS A 468 -55.23 -1.04 58.81
C HIS A 468 -55.49 -2.17 57.79
N GLY A 469 -54.78 -3.30 57.92
CA GLY A 469 -55.04 -4.50 57.11
C GLY A 469 -56.44 -5.06 57.35
N LYS A 470 -56.88 -5.16 58.62
CA LYS A 470 -58.26 -5.57 58.97
C LYS A 470 -59.31 -4.63 58.39
N LYS A 471 -59.10 -3.31 58.52
CA LYS A 471 -60.01 -2.30 57.96
C LYS A 471 -60.14 -2.40 56.44
N LEU A 472 -59.04 -2.67 55.73
CA LEU A 472 -59.07 -2.88 54.28
C LEU A 472 -59.90 -4.12 53.90
N LEU A 473 -59.72 -5.24 54.60
CA LEU A 473 -60.43 -6.49 54.31
C LEU A 473 -61.91 -6.48 54.71
N GLN A 474 -62.30 -5.60 55.64
CA GLN A 474 -63.68 -5.41 56.06
C GLN A 474 -64.40 -4.28 55.30
N SER A 475 -63.69 -3.57 54.43
CA SER A 475 -64.29 -2.51 53.61
C SER A 475 -65.22 -3.08 52.53
N ASP A 476 -66.10 -2.25 51.99
CA ASP A 476 -66.99 -2.65 50.89
C ASP A 476 -66.21 -2.54 49.56
N TYR A 477 -65.97 -3.67 48.91
CA TYR A 477 -65.30 -3.75 47.61
C TYR A 477 -66.04 -4.71 46.65
N PRO A 478 -65.93 -4.51 45.33
CA PRO A 478 -66.57 -5.38 44.36
C PRO A 478 -66.06 -6.83 44.44
N LEU A 479 -66.97 -7.78 44.68
CA LEU A 479 -66.67 -9.21 44.76
C LEU A 479 -66.85 -9.88 43.38
N THR A 480 -65.93 -9.58 42.47
CA THR A 480 -65.98 -10.09 41.09
C THR A 480 -65.29 -11.44 40.94
N ARG A 481 -65.54 -12.11 39.80
CA ARG A 481 -64.90 -13.38 39.48
C ARG A 481 -63.40 -13.22 39.21
N GLU A 482 -62.99 -12.08 38.70
CA GLU A 482 -61.58 -11.74 38.47
C GLU A 482 -60.82 -11.63 39.79
N LEU A 483 -61.40 -10.98 40.81
CA LEU A 483 -60.78 -10.88 42.14
C LEU A 483 -60.62 -12.27 42.78
N TYR A 484 -61.65 -13.10 42.68
CA TYR A 484 -61.60 -14.51 43.12
C TYR A 484 -60.45 -15.28 42.44
N GLN A 485 -60.30 -15.17 41.11
CA GLN A 485 -59.22 -15.85 40.38
C GLN A 485 -57.83 -15.32 40.78
N GLN A 486 -57.68 -14.01 40.98
CA GLN A 486 -56.42 -13.40 41.45
C GLN A 486 -56.02 -13.94 42.83
N VAL A 487 -56.98 -14.07 43.77
CA VAL A 487 -56.72 -14.58 45.13
C VAL A 487 -56.35 -16.06 45.10
N ILE A 488 -57.06 -16.88 44.34
CA ILE A 488 -56.84 -18.34 44.31
C ILE A 488 -55.58 -18.72 43.53
N SER A 489 -55.19 -17.94 42.52
CA SER A 489 -53.92 -18.16 41.81
C SER A 489 -52.69 -18.10 42.73
N ARG A 490 -52.81 -17.43 43.90
CA ARG A 490 -51.76 -17.34 44.93
C ARG A 490 -51.73 -18.55 45.88
N GLN A 491 -52.77 -19.39 45.89
CA GLN A 491 -52.81 -20.63 46.69
C GLN A 491 -52.00 -21.74 46.01
N LYS A 492 -50.92 -22.20 46.66
CA LYS A 492 -50.00 -23.20 46.07
C LYS A 492 -50.53 -24.65 46.10
N ASN A 493 -51.54 -24.96 46.94
CA ASN A 493 -52.08 -26.32 47.10
C ASN A 493 -53.52 -26.44 46.61
N LYS A 494 -53.72 -27.28 45.58
CA LYS A 494 -54.98 -27.42 44.81
C LYS A 494 -55.94 -28.52 45.34
N ASN A 495 -55.88 -28.89 46.62
CA ASN A 495 -56.86 -29.84 47.15
C ASN A 495 -58.15 -29.09 47.56
N THR A 496 -59.30 -29.58 47.12
CA THR A 496 -60.63 -29.03 47.38
C THR A 496 -60.88 -28.76 48.86
N ALA A 497 -60.47 -29.68 49.75
CA ALA A 497 -60.61 -29.52 51.20
C ALA A 497 -59.84 -28.31 51.73
N HIS A 498 -58.65 -28.03 51.17
CA HIS A 498 -57.83 -26.89 51.59
C HIS A 498 -58.44 -25.56 51.14
N LEU A 499 -58.99 -25.50 49.92
CA LEU A 499 -59.70 -24.31 49.43
C LEU A 499 -60.95 -24.01 50.27
N LEU A 500 -61.73 -25.02 50.62
CA LEU A 500 -62.95 -24.85 51.44
C LEU A 500 -62.61 -24.39 52.86
N ASN A 501 -61.59 -24.97 53.48
CA ASN A 501 -61.06 -24.48 54.76
C ASN A 501 -60.54 -23.04 54.66
N ALA A 502 -59.88 -22.70 53.56
CA ALA A 502 -59.40 -21.34 53.33
C ALA A 502 -60.55 -20.33 53.16
N LEU A 503 -61.62 -20.71 52.47
CA LEU A 503 -62.83 -19.89 52.35
C LEU A 503 -63.56 -19.73 53.69
N TYR A 504 -63.57 -20.77 54.53
CA TYR A 504 -64.05 -20.64 55.90
C TYR A 504 -63.19 -19.65 56.71
N ASN A 505 -61.85 -19.72 56.62
CA ASN A 505 -60.97 -18.75 57.28
C ASN A 505 -61.24 -17.32 56.82
N LEU A 506 -61.55 -17.12 55.54
CA LEU A 506 -61.99 -15.83 55.02
C LEU A 506 -63.34 -15.40 55.60
N SER A 507 -64.27 -16.34 55.83
CA SER A 507 -65.58 -16.04 56.42
C SER A 507 -65.49 -15.42 57.82
N LEU A 508 -64.42 -15.74 58.55
CA LEU A 508 -64.13 -15.16 59.87
C LEU A 508 -63.70 -13.69 59.81
N VAL A 509 -63.26 -13.20 58.64
CA VAL A 509 -62.81 -11.81 58.43
C VAL A 509 -63.81 -11.01 57.62
N ASN A 510 -64.33 -11.60 56.54
CA ASN A 510 -65.33 -11.00 55.66
C ASN A 510 -66.31 -12.09 55.17
N PRO A 511 -67.43 -12.30 55.89
CA PRO A 511 -68.44 -13.31 55.55
C PRO A 511 -68.99 -13.16 54.13
N ARG A 512 -69.26 -11.92 53.69
CA ARG A 512 -69.81 -11.62 52.37
C ARG A 512 -68.85 -12.01 51.24
N ALA A 513 -67.56 -11.74 51.41
CA ALA A 513 -66.53 -12.15 50.46
C ALA A 513 -66.41 -13.68 50.39
N ALA A 514 -66.42 -14.35 51.54
CA ALA A 514 -66.35 -15.80 51.63
C ALA A 514 -67.55 -16.49 50.98
N GLU A 515 -68.77 -16.01 51.20
CA GLU A 515 -69.98 -16.55 50.59
C GLU A 515 -69.96 -16.42 49.06
N GLN A 516 -69.59 -15.24 48.55
CA GLN A 516 -69.52 -15.01 47.12
C GLN A 516 -68.40 -15.84 46.47
N PHE A 517 -67.25 -15.97 47.12
CA PHE A 517 -66.17 -16.83 46.65
C PHE A 517 -66.53 -18.31 46.76
N LEU A 518 -67.29 -18.73 47.78
CA LEU A 518 -67.83 -20.08 47.90
C LEU A 518 -68.80 -20.39 46.77
N LYS A 519 -69.60 -19.41 46.32
CA LYS A 519 -70.47 -19.56 45.15
C LYS A 519 -69.66 -19.79 43.87
N PHE A 520 -68.63 -18.99 43.63
CA PHE A 520 -67.73 -19.18 42.48
C PHE A 520 -66.97 -20.51 42.55
N ALA A 521 -66.54 -20.91 43.74
CA ALA A 521 -65.89 -22.19 43.98
C ALA A 521 -66.85 -23.37 43.76
N LYS A 522 -68.12 -23.26 44.18
CA LYS A 522 -69.15 -24.27 43.91
C LYS A 522 -69.34 -24.47 42.41
N GLU A 523 -69.41 -23.40 41.63
CA GLU A 523 -69.50 -23.45 40.16
C GLU A 523 -68.28 -24.13 39.53
N ASP A 524 -67.07 -23.88 40.05
CA ASP A 524 -65.82 -24.47 39.52
C ASP A 524 -65.61 -25.94 39.94
N LEU A 525 -66.06 -26.31 41.15
CA LEU A 525 -65.83 -27.63 41.75
C LEU A 525 -66.93 -28.64 41.47
N SER A 526 -68.18 -28.19 41.26
CA SER A 526 -69.34 -29.05 41.04
C SER A 526 -69.24 -29.96 39.80
N ALA A 527 -68.33 -29.66 38.87
CA ALA A 527 -68.04 -30.52 37.72
C ALA A 527 -67.07 -31.69 38.01
N ARG A 528 -66.41 -31.72 39.19
CA ARG A 528 -65.27 -32.61 39.44
C ARG A 528 -65.33 -33.40 40.74
N VAL A 529 -66.13 -32.97 41.74
CA VAL A 529 -66.18 -33.62 43.06
C VAL A 529 -67.59 -33.57 43.64
N ASN A 530 -68.01 -34.63 44.34
CA ASN A 530 -69.24 -34.63 45.13
C ASN A 530 -69.04 -33.82 46.41
N LEU A 531 -69.68 -32.65 46.49
CA LEU A 531 -69.51 -31.71 47.60
C LEU A 531 -70.09 -32.23 48.91
N ASN A 532 -71.11 -33.11 48.87
CA ASN A 532 -71.66 -33.74 50.08
C ASN A 532 -70.66 -34.69 50.74
N ASP A 533 -69.87 -35.40 49.94
CA ASP A 533 -68.86 -36.34 50.45
C ASP A 533 -67.73 -35.59 51.18
N ILE A 534 -67.39 -34.38 50.71
CA ILE A 534 -66.39 -33.52 51.37
C ILE A 534 -66.93 -32.94 52.69
N ILE A 535 -68.21 -32.54 52.73
CA ILE A 535 -68.86 -32.07 53.97
C ILE A 535 -68.87 -33.19 55.02
N ALA A 536 -69.14 -34.43 54.60
CA ALA A 536 -69.14 -35.59 55.50
C ALA A 536 -67.75 -35.97 56.02
N GLN A 537 -66.69 -35.71 55.25
CA GLN A 537 -65.29 -36.00 55.61
C GLN A 537 -64.58 -34.87 56.38
N GLU A 538 -65.22 -33.70 56.53
CA GLU A 538 -64.66 -32.58 57.29
C GLU A 538 -64.74 -32.86 58.80
N ASN A 539 -63.57 -32.86 59.45
CA ASN A 539 -63.41 -33.20 60.86
C ASN A 539 -63.61 -31.99 61.78
N ASP A 540 -63.43 -30.78 61.25
CA ASP A 540 -63.67 -29.53 61.97
C ASP A 540 -65.17 -29.19 61.95
N ALA A 541 -65.83 -29.32 63.12
CA ALA A 541 -67.28 -29.15 63.24
C ALA A 541 -67.78 -27.74 62.81
N PRO A 542 -67.15 -26.62 63.24
CA PRO A 542 -67.45 -25.29 62.71
C PRO A 542 -67.38 -25.15 61.19
N VAL A 543 -66.36 -25.73 60.55
CA VAL A 543 -66.19 -25.71 59.09
C VAL A 543 -67.30 -26.54 58.43
N ARG A 544 -67.53 -27.75 58.92
CA ARG A 544 -68.56 -28.66 58.42
C ARG A 544 -69.96 -28.05 58.48
N ASP A 545 -70.31 -27.40 59.59
CA ASP A 545 -71.62 -26.77 59.78
C ASP A 545 -71.79 -25.51 58.90
N TRP A 546 -70.70 -24.78 58.64
CA TRP A 546 -70.71 -23.67 57.69
C TRP A 546 -70.89 -24.17 56.24
N LEU A 547 -70.20 -25.23 55.84
CA LEU A 547 -70.33 -25.83 54.51
C LEU A 547 -71.71 -26.48 54.30
N ALA A 548 -72.21 -27.23 55.29
CA ALA A 548 -73.53 -27.88 55.22
C ALA A 548 -74.68 -26.88 55.02
N ARG A 549 -74.58 -25.69 55.63
CA ARG A 549 -75.57 -24.59 55.46
C ARG A 549 -75.62 -24.00 54.05
N HIS A 550 -74.51 -24.07 53.30
CA HIS A 550 -74.39 -23.37 52.01
C HIS A 550 -74.34 -24.33 50.80
N LEU A 551 -74.14 -25.63 51.03
CA LEU A 551 -73.84 -26.60 49.97
C LEU A 551 -74.80 -27.80 49.85
N ALA A 552 -75.79 -27.97 50.75
CA ALA A 552 -76.78 -29.06 50.64
C ALA A 552 -77.63 -29.00 49.34
N ASP A 553 -77.91 -30.17 48.77
CA ASP A 553 -78.02 -30.44 47.34
C ASP A 553 -79.30 -30.04 46.57
N SER A 554 -79.15 -29.94 45.25
CA SER A 554 -80.10 -30.59 44.33
C SER A 554 -79.32 -31.32 43.22
N PRO A 555 -79.55 -32.64 43.03
CA PRO A 555 -78.79 -33.48 42.11
C PRO A 555 -79.26 -33.36 40.63
N PRO A 556 -78.49 -33.92 39.68
CA PRO A 556 -78.34 -33.37 38.33
C PRO A 556 -78.69 -34.36 37.18
N ILE A 557 -78.15 -34.04 35.99
CA ILE A 557 -77.65 -34.97 34.95
C ILE A 557 -78.66 -35.39 33.87
N GLU A 558 -78.74 -34.57 32.80
CA GLU A 558 -78.54 -35.07 31.43
C GLU A 558 -78.37 -33.90 30.44
N ARG A 559 -79.19 -32.84 30.58
CA ARG A 559 -79.11 -31.64 29.71
C ARG A 559 -77.87 -30.76 29.92
N LEU A 560 -77.28 -30.80 31.12
CA LEU A 560 -76.00 -30.14 31.44
C LEU A 560 -74.82 -30.82 30.74
N ARG A 561 -74.87 -32.16 30.56
CA ARG A 561 -73.83 -32.92 29.83
C ARG A 561 -73.69 -32.45 28.39
N ARG A 562 -74.81 -32.22 27.69
CA ARG A 562 -74.83 -31.70 26.31
C ARG A 562 -74.28 -30.28 26.17
N PHE A 563 -74.53 -29.43 27.16
CA PHE A 563 -73.97 -28.07 27.17
C PHE A 563 -72.46 -28.08 27.45
N GLU A 564 -71.98 -28.99 28.29
CA GLU A 564 -70.54 -29.18 28.52
C GLU A 564 -69.83 -29.83 27.31
N GLU A 565 -70.48 -30.77 26.60
CA GLU A 565 -69.97 -31.29 25.32
C GLU A 565 -69.80 -30.18 24.27
N PHE A 566 -70.73 -29.22 24.20
CA PHE A 566 -70.57 -28.05 23.33
C PHE A 566 -69.33 -27.25 23.68
N LYS A 567 -69.13 -26.94 24.98
CA LYS A 567 -67.95 -26.20 25.45
C LYS A 567 -66.66 -26.95 25.15
N GLU A 568 -66.64 -28.27 25.31
CA GLU A 568 -65.48 -29.10 25.00
C GLU A 568 -65.17 -29.06 23.48
N GLN A 569 -66.18 -29.23 22.63
CA GLN A 569 -66.01 -29.17 21.18
C GLN A 569 -65.61 -27.76 20.70
N LEU A 570 -66.20 -26.70 21.26
CA LEU A 570 -65.79 -25.30 21.04
C LEU A 570 -64.35 -25.04 21.54
N GLY A 571 -63.91 -25.78 22.55
CA GLY A 571 -62.54 -25.81 23.05
C GLY A 571 -61.53 -26.32 22.01
N LYS A 572 -61.94 -27.25 21.13
CA LYS A 572 -61.09 -27.82 20.05
C LYS A 572 -60.77 -26.81 18.94
N PHE A 573 -61.57 -25.75 18.78
CA PHE A 573 -61.21 -24.63 17.91
C PHE A 573 -60.04 -23.86 18.53
N SER A 574 -58.89 -23.83 17.84
CA SER A 574 -57.74 -23.03 18.26
C SER A 574 -58.15 -21.56 18.43
N GLY A 575 -58.04 -21.02 19.64
CA GLY A 575 -58.40 -19.63 19.94
C GLY A 575 -57.32 -18.60 19.60
N LYS A 576 -56.25 -19.00 18.90
CA LYS A 576 -55.10 -18.14 18.59
C LYS A 576 -54.66 -18.31 17.14
N PHE A 577 -54.40 -17.18 16.48
CA PHE A 577 -53.66 -17.10 15.22
C PHE A 577 -52.17 -16.88 15.45
N ASN A 578 -51.37 -17.24 14.45
CA ASN A 578 -49.96 -16.93 14.36
C ASN A 578 -49.63 -16.37 12.95
N ALA A 579 -48.38 -15.95 12.75
CA ALA A 579 -47.92 -15.35 11.49
C ALA A 579 -48.13 -16.25 10.25
N LEU A 580 -48.20 -17.57 10.42
CA LEU A 580 -48.32 -18.53 9.32
C LEU A 580 -49.78 -18.83 8.93
N ASN A 581 -50.78 -18.46 9.74
CA ASN A 581 -52.18 -18.83 9.49
C ASN A 581 -53.20 -17.72 9.69
N TYR A 582 -52.78 -16.48 9.97
CA TYR A 582 -53.69 -15.34 10.19
C TYR A 582 -54.62 -15.04 9.00
N HIS A 583 -54.19 -15.34 7.77
CA HIS A 583 -54.98 -15.19 6.55
C HIS A 583 -56.20 -16.12 6.49
N LYS A 584 -56.26 -17.18 7.33
CA LYS A 584 -57.42 -18.08 7.44
C LYS A 584 -58.49 -17.57 8.42
N TYR A 585 -58.41 -16.32 8.85
CA TYR A 585 -59.33 -15.73 9.81
C TYR A 585 -60.79 -15.85 9.37
N GLU A 586 -61.11 -15.45 8.14
CA GLU A 586 -62.47 -15.50 7.61
C GLU A 586 -62.99 -16.95 7.47
N GLU A 587 -62.14 -17.87 7.01
CA GLU A 587 -62.44 -19.31 6.93
C GLU A 587 -62.83 -19.85 8.32
N ARG A 588 -62.08 -19.46 9.36
CA ARG A 588 -62.30 -19.93 10.73
C ARG A 588 -63.52 -19.32 11.41
N LEU A 589 -63.89 -18.09 11.04
CA LEU A 589 -65.17 -17.50 11.44
C LEU A 589 -66.33 -18.28 10.84
N ALA A 590 -66.25 -18.61 9.55
CA ALA A 590 -67.27 -19.41 8.86
C ALA A 590 -67.38 -20.84 9.44
N GLU A 591 -66.26 -21.47 9.81
CA GLU A 591 -66.27 -22.77 10.50
C GLU A 591 -66.98 -22.71 11.86
N LEU A 592 -66.78 -21.64 12.65
CA LEU A 592 -67.45 -21.44 13.93
C LEU A 592 -68.95 -21.20 13.77
N ASP A 593 -69.34 -20.42 12.76
CA ASP A 593 -70.75 -20.17 12.44
C ASP A 593 -71.45 -21.47 12.01
N LYS A 594 -70.79 -22.25 11.16
CA LYS A 594 -71.28 -23.56 10.75
C LYS A 594 -71.39 -24.52 11.93
N PHE A 595 -70.38 -24.59 12.79
CA PHE A 595 -70.41 -25.41 14.00
C PHE A 595 -71.59 -25.06 14.92
N LEU A 596 -71.83 -23.77 15.15
CA LEU A 596 -72.95 -23.30 15.96
C LEU A 596 -74.31 -23.69 15.35
N ALA A 597 -74.46 -23.48 14.04
CA ALA A 597 -75.68 -23.83 13.31
C ALA A 597 -75.95 -25.35 13.35
N ASP A 598 -74.93 -26.16 13.05
CA ASP A 598 -75.02 -27.62 13.06
C ASP A 598 -75.36 -28.15 14.47
N PHE A 599 -74.72 -27.59 15.51
CA PHE A 599 -74.98 -28.01 16.89
C PHE A 599 -76.41 -27.66 17.34
N LYS A 600 -76.89 -26.45 17.02
CA LYS A 600 -78.27 -26.03 17.33
C LYS A 600 -79.31 -26.89 16.61
N ASN A 601 -79.08 -27.20 15.34
CA ASN A 601 -80.00 -28.05 14.56
C ASN A 601 -80.10 -29.47 15.13
N ASN A 602 -79.00 -30.03 15.61
CA ASN A 602 -78.95 -31.43 16.07
C ASN A 602 -79.36 -31.62 17.54
N HIS A 603 -79.19 -30.61 18.40
CA HIS A 603 -79.29 -30.80 19.86
C HIS A 603 -80.16 -29.76 20.59
N SER A 604 -80.87 -28.88 19.88
CA SER A 604 -81.70 -27.82 20.50
C SER A 604 -82.79 -28.34 21.45
N GLN A 605 -83.38 -29.50 21.16
CA GLN A 605 -84.41 -30.14 22.00
C GLN A 605 -83.83 -30.79 23.28
N GLU A 606 -82.51 -31.00 23.33
CA GLU A 606 -81.79 -31.62 24.45
C GLU A 606 -81.18 -30.57 25.41
N LEU A 607 -81.35 -29.28 25.12
CA LEU A 607 -80.82 -28.16 25.91
C LEU A 607 -81.95 -27.40 26.64
N TYR A 608 -81.58 -26.70 27.72
CA TYR A 608 -82.50 -25.75 28.34
C TYR A 608 -82.67 -24.50 27.45
N PRO A 609 -83.86 -23.87 27.41
CA PRO A 609 -84.08 -22.62 26.68
C PRO A 609 -83.08 -21.52 27.05
N ALA A 610 -82.68 -21.44 28.32
CA ALA A 610 -81.67 -20.50 28.79
C ALA A 610 -80.26 -20.78 28.22
N HIS A 611 -79.90 -22.05 27.99
CA HIS A 611 -78.61 -22.44 27.41
C HIS A 611 -78.55 -22.20 25.90
N LEU A 612 -79.68 -22.31 25.19
CA LEU A 612 -79.76 -21.99 23.76
C LEU A 612 -79.33 -20.54 23.48
N GLY A 613 -79.72 -19.59 24.33
CA GLY A 613 -79.26 -18.19 24.24
C GLY A 613 -77.80 -17.96 24.66
N GLN A 614 -77.22 -18.87 25.46
CA GLN A 614 -75.82 -18.79 25.89
C GLN A 614 -74.84 -19.32 24.83
N LEU A 615 -75.27 -20.23 23.95
CA LEU A 615 -74.41 -20.76 22.86
C LEU A 615 -73.89 -19.64 21.94
N ASP A 616 -74.76 -18.70 21.56
CA ASP A 616 -74.37 -17.54 20.75
C ASP A 616 -73.34 -16.67 21.48
N GLY A 617 -73.53 -16.47 22.79
CA GLY A 617 -72.60 -15.73 23.64
C GLY A 617 -71.20 -16.35 23.67
N LEU A 618 -71.11 -17.68 23.83
CA LEU A 618 -69.85 -18.42 23.87
C LEU A 618 -69.12 -18.41 22.53
N VAL A 619 -69.84 -18.57 21.42
CA VAL A 619 -69.24 -18.48 20.08
C VAL A 619 -68.80 -17.06 19.78
N ASN A 620 -69.60 -16.04 20.14
CA ASN A 620 -69.21 -14.64 19.99
C ASN A 620 -68.00 -14.25 20.85
N GLU A 621 -67.86 -14.82 22.05
CA GLU A 621 -66.66 -14.67 22.87
C GLU A 621 -65.45 -15.31 22.19
N LYS A 622 -65.61 -16.51 21.61
CA LYS A 622 -64.56 -17.19 20.83
C LYS A 622 -64.17 -16.39 19.58
N LYS A 623 -65.14 -15.85 18.82
CA LYS A 623 -64.90 -14.94 17.69
C LYS A 623 -64.16 -13.68 18.14
N SER A 624 -64.53 -13.10 19.27
CA SER A 624 -63.85 -11.93 19.85
C SER A 624 -62.42 -12.25 20.28
N ALA A 625 -62.17 -13.45 20.82
CA ALA A 625 -60.83 -13.94 21.12
C ALA A 625 -59.98 -14.13 19.85
N LEU A 626 -60.56 -14.74 18.79
CA LEU A 626 -59.90 -14.87 17.48
C LEU A 626 -59.56 -13.51 16.89
N LYS A 627 -60.51 -12.57 16.90
CA LYS A 627 -60.32 -11.18 16.44
C LYS A 627 -59.17 -10.50 17.20
N ARG A 628 -59.15 -10.60 18.53
CA ARG A 628 -58.04 -10.07 19.34
C ARG A 628 -56.70 -10.71 18.99
N SER A 629 -56.69 -12.01 18.66
CA SER A 629 -55.45 -12.71 18.29
C SER A 629 -54.94 -12.40 16.88
N VAL A 630 -55.84 -12.09 15.92
CA VAL A 630 -55.47 -11.79 14.53
C VAL A 630 -55.08 -10.31 14.32
N GLN A 631 -55.65 -9.42 15.14
CA GLN A 631 -55.51 -7.97 15.01
C GLN A 631 -54.06 -7.46 14.83
N PRO A 632 -53.06 -7.95 15.59
CA PRO A 632 -51.68 -7.48 15.43
C PRO A 632 -51.11 -7.76 14.05
N TYR A 633 -51.46 -8.89 13.43
CA TYR A 633 -50.96 -9.29 12.11
C TYR A 633 -51.58 -8.45 11.00
N LEU A 634 -52.90 -8.20 11.06
CA LEU A 634 -53.59 -7.34 10.08
C LEU A 634 -53.07 -5.89 10.13
N LEU A 635 -52.81 -5.36 11.34
CA LEU A 635 -52.24 -4.02 11.49
C LEU A 635 -50.80 -3.94 10.96
N ALA A 636 -49.99 -4.99 11.16
CA ALA A 636 -48.65 -5.05 10.59
C ALA A 636 -48.68 -5.11 9.06
N GLU A 637 -49.58 -5.90 8.47
CA GLU A 637 -49.75 -5.96 7.02
C GLU A 637 -50.19 -4.61 6.42
N ASP A 638 -51.20 -3.95 7.00
CA ASP A 638 -51.65 -2.62 6.58
C ASP A 638 -50.53 -1.57 6.66
N ALA A 639 -49.74 -1.58 7.74
CA ALA A 639 -48.60 -0.68 7.90
C ALA A 639 -47.54 -0.86 6.80
N LEU A 640 -47.21 -2.12 6.46
CA LEU A 640 -46.23 -2.42 5.41
C LEU A 640 -46.75 -2.06 4.01
N ASN A 641 -48.04 -2.28 3.75
CA ASN A 641 -48.67 -1.87 2.49
C ASN A 641 -48.71 -0.35 2.34
N LYS A 642 -48.99 0.39 3.41
CA LYS A 642 -48.90 1.86 3.40
C LYS A 642 -47.49 2.35 3.08
N VAL A 643 -46.46 1.71 3.62
CA VAL A 643 -45.05 2.05 3.33
C VAL A 643 -44.71 1.74 1.87
N ALA A 644 -45.20 0.61 1.33
CA ALA A 644 -45.04 0.30 -0.09
C ALA A 644 -45.68 1.38 -0.99
N GLU A 645 -46.86 1.91 -0.64
CA GLU A 645 -47.48 3.03 -1.35
C GLU A 645 -46.70 4.34 -1.19
N GLN A 646 -46.15 4.62 -0.01
CA GLN A 646 -45.28 5.78 0.21
C GLN A 646 -44.03 5.72 -0.68
N ILE A 647 -43.41 4.54 -0.83
CA ILE A 647 -42.27 4.35 -1.76
C ILE A 647 -42.68 4.67 -3.20
N LYS A 648 -43.84 4.19 -3.66
CA LYS A 648 -44.35 4.47 -5.01
C LYS A 648 -44.65 5.95 -5.24
N SER A 649 -45.00 6.70 -4.19
CA SER A 649 -45.32 8.13 -4.28
C SER A 649 -44.10 9.06 -4.37
N ILE A 650 -42.88 8.56 -4.15
CA ILE A 650 -41.66 9.38 -4.22
C ILE A 650 -41.48 9.87 -5.67
N PRO A 651 -41.32 11.20 -5.91
CA PRO A 651 -41.15 11.74 -7.25
C PRO A 651 -39.93 11.16 -7.98
N ILE A 652 -40.11 10.67 -9.21
CA ILE A 652 -39.04 10.10 -10.04
C ILE A 652 -38.56 11.02 -11.18
N ALA A 653 -39.26 12.11 -11.47
CA ALA A 653 -38.96 13.02 -12.58
C ALA A 653 -37.90 14.08 -12.19
N PHE A 654 -37.02 14.47 -13.11
CA PHE A 654 -35.91 15.42 -12.87
C PHE A 654 -36.14 16.78 -13.55
N THR A 655 -37.37 17.27 -13.55
CA THR A 655 -37.83 18.43 -14.34
C THR A 655 -37.11 19.75 -14.04
N ASN A 656 -36.50 19.89 -12.86
CA ASN A 656 -35.82 21.11 -12.41
C ASN A 656 -34.29 20.94 -12.34
N CYS A 657 -33.73 19.90 -12.98
CA CYS A 657 -32.28 19.67 -13.01
C CYS A 657 -31.70 20.13 -14.34
N ASP A 658 -31.06 21.30 -14.32
CA ASP A 658 -30.38 21.89 -15.48
C ASP A 658 -28.91 21.47 -15.64
N THR A 659 -28.39 20.71 -14.67
CA THR A 659 -27.01 20.20 -14.68
C THR A 659 -26.98 18.70 -14.37
N VAL A 660 -25.99 17.99 -14.91
CA VAL A 660 -25.79 16.56 -14.65
C VAL A 660 -25.59 16.30 -13.16
N VAL A 661 -24.84 17.18 -12.47
CA VAL A 661 -24.62 17.10 -11.03
C VAL A 661 -25.92 17.24 -10.24
N ALA A 662 -26.82 18.15 -10.64
CA ALA A 662 -28.13 18.29 -9.98
C ALA A 662 -28.99 17.02 -10.14
N VAL A 663 -28.94 16.36 -11.30
CA VAL A 663 -29.64 15.08 -11.52
C VAL A 663 -29.09 14.00 -10.58
N ILE A 664 -27.76 13.90 -10.45
CA ILE A 664 -27.09 12.93 -9.56
C ILE A 664 -27.49 13.17 -8.10
N LEU A 665 -27.34 14.41 -7.62
CA LEU A 665 -27.67 14.75 -6.22
C LEU A 665 -29.14 14.51 -5.90
N GLN A 666 -30.05 14.88 -6.81
CA GLN A 666 -31.48 14.66 -6.60
C GLN A 666 -31.84 13.17 -6.63
N LYS A 667 -31.16 12.36 -7.45
CA LYS A 667 -31.32 10.90 -7.49
C LYS A 667 -30.90 10.28 -6.15
N GLU A 668 -29.73 10.64 -5.64
CA GLU A 668 -29.23 10.16 -4.36
C GLU A 668 -30.17 10.55 -3.22
N SER A 669 -30.63 11.80 -3.19
CA SER A 669 -31.60 12.27 -2.18
C SER A 669 -32.89 11.44 -2.18
N ARG A 670 -33.40 11.03 -3.36
CA ARG A 670 -34.63 10.24 -3.47
C ARG A 670 -34.42 8.77 -3.09
N GLN A 671 -33.26 8.20 -3.41
CA GLN A 671 -32.89 6.87 -2.93
C GLN A 671 -32.80 6.83 -1.41
N GLU A 672 -32.20 7.87 -0.80
CA GLU A 672 -32.12 8.01 0.64
C GLU A 672 -33.51 8.15 1.29
N GLN A 673 -34.43 8.94 0.69
CA GLN A 673 -35.82 9.01 1.16
C GLN A 673 -36.49 7.62 1.17
N MET A 674 -36.34 6.84 0.10
CA MET A 674 -36.85 5.48 0.03
C MET A 674 -36.22 4.56 1.11
N TYR A 675 -34.90 4.61 1.31
CA TYR A 675 -34.25 3.81 2.34
C TYR A 675 -34.69 4.18 3.76
N ARG A 676 -34.96 5.46 4.02
CA ARG A 676 -35.50 5.92 5.31
C ARG A 676 -36.88 5.34 5.59
N LEU A 677 -37.76 5.25 4.59
CA LEU A 677 -39.08 4.62 4.74
C LEU A 677 -38.95 3.14 5.13
N ILE A 678 -38.04 2.39 4.49
CA ILE A 678 -37.83 0.96 4.74
C ILE A 678 -37.19 0.71 6.12
N ARG A 679 -36.37 1.65 6.62
CA ARG A 679 -35.64 1.52 7.90
C ARG A 679 -36.43 2.02 9.12
N GLN A 680 -37.69 2.41 8.97
CA GLN A 680 -38.49 2.81 10.11
C GLN A 680 -38.64 1.62 11.09
N ASP A 681 -38.57 1.90 12.39
CA ASP A 681 -38.71 0.87 13.43
C ASP A 681 -40.06 0.15 13.32
N THR A 682 -41.11 0.89 12.96
CA THR A 682 -42.47 0.37 12.72
C THR A 682 -42.48 -0.68 11.60
N VAL A 683 -41.74 -0.46 10.51
CA VAL A 683 -41.60 -1.42 9.40
C VAL A 683 -40.87 -2.67 9.87
N THR A 684 -39.73 -2.49 10.55
CA THR A 684 -38.92 -3.61 11.05
C THR A 684 -39.70 -4.48 12.04
N GLN A 685 -40.49 -3.86 12.92
CA GLN A 685 -41.35 -4.56 13.88
C GLN A 685 -42.49 -5.29 13.18
N ALA A 686 -43.15 -4.66 12.20
CA ALA A 686 -44.22 -5.28 11.43
C ALA A 686 -43.73 -6.48 10.60
N GLU A 687 -42.57 -6.37 9.94
CA GLU A 687 -41.96 -7.49 9.20
C GLU A 687 -41.63 -8.65 10.13
N ARG A 688 -41.02 -8.37 11.29
CA ARG A 688 -40.69 -9.39 12.29
C ARG A 688 -41.94 -10.09 12.81
N LEU A 689 -43.04 -9.35 13.03
CA LEU A 689 -44.32 -9.91 13.47
C LEU A 689 -44.92 -10.86 12.43
N LEU A 690 -44.76 -10.55 11.14
CA LEU A 690 -45.20 -11.39 10.03
C LEU A 690 -44.19 -12.48 9.63
N GLY A 691 -43.05 -12.60 10.32
CA GLY A 691 -42.03 -13.62 10.05
C GLY A 691 -41.09 -13.29 8.88
N TYR A 692 -41.06 -12.04 8.42
CA TYR A 692 -40.14 -11.56 7.40
C TYR A 692 -38.88 -10.93 8.03
N GLN A 693 -37.77 -11.01 7.30
CA GLN A 693 -36.58 -10.21 7.62
C GLN A 693 -36.79 -8.74 7.20
N ALA A 694 -36.00 -7.84 7.78
CA ALA A 694 -36.08 -6.41 7.48
C ALA A 694 -35.92 -6.10 5.97
N GLY A 695 -36.86 -5.34 5.40
CA GLY A 695 -36.96 -4.99 3.99
C GLY A 695 -37.26 -6.16 3.06
N LYS A 696 -37.82 -7.26 3.57
CA LYS A 696 -38.12 -8.48 2.80
C LYS A 696 -39.60 -8.76 2.61
N TYR A 697 -40.50 -7.93 3.13
CA TYR A 697 -41.92 -8.07 2.82
C TYR A 697 -42.19 -7.89 1.32
N PRO A 698 -42.97 -8.76 0.64
CA PRO A 698 -43.13 -8.77 -0.81
C PRO A 698 -43.57 -7.43 -1.42
N ALA A 699 -44.53 -6.74 -0.80
CA ALA A 699 -45.02 -5.45 -1.31
C ALA A 699 -43.93 -4.36 -1.28
N ILE A 700 -43.12 -4.34 -0.21
CA ILE A 700 -41.98 -3.40 -0.08
C ILE A 700 -40.89 -3.74 -1.08
N GLN A 701 -40.57 -5.03 -1.28
CA GLN A 701 -39.59 -5.46 -2.26
C GLN A 701 -39.98 -5.06 -3.69
N GLN A 702 -41.25 -5.27 -4.05
CA GLN A 702 -41.77 -4.90 -5.35
C GLN A 702 -41.75 -3.38 -5.55
N ALA A 703 -42.27 -2.60 -4.58
CA ALA A 703 -42.27 -1.15 -4.64
C ALA A 703 -40.85 -0.57 -4.75
N ARG A 704 -39.89 -1.13 -3.99
CA ARG A 704 -38.48 -0.76 -4.07
C ARG A 704 -37.91 -1.01 -5.46
N LYS A 705 -38.14 -2.21 -6.02
CA LYS A 705 -37.61 -2.59 -7.33
C LYS A 705 -38.13 -1.67 -8.43
N GLU A 706 -39.44 -1.41 -8.45
CA GLU A 706 -40.08 -0.51 -9.42
C GLU A 706 -39.55 0.92 -9.29
N PHE A 707 -39.43 1.42 -8.05
CA PHE A 707 -38.87 2.74 -7.78
C PHE A 707 -37.42 2.87 -8.28
N GLU A 708 -36.54 1.93 -7.92
CA GLU A 708 -35.13 1.95 -8.34
C GLU A 708 -35.00 1.89 -9.88
N GLN A 709 -35.79 1.05 -10.55
CA GLN A 709 -35.79 0.95 -12.01
C GLN A 709 -36.25 2.25 -12.68
N ASN A 710 -37.40 2.78 -12.26
CA ASN A 710 -37.97 4.00 -12.84
C ASN A 710 -37.10 5.23 -12.59
N LEU A 711 -36.58 5.39 -11.37
CA LEU A 711 -35.68 6.49 -11.02
C LEU A 711 -34.39 6.44 -11.84
N ASN A 712 -33.80 5.25 -12.01
CA ASN A 712 -32.61 5.07 -12.84
C ASN A 712 -32.89 5.45 -14.30
N GLN A 713 -33.98 4.94 -14.89
CA GLN A 713 -34.34 5.23 -16.27
C GLN A 713 -34.54 6.73 -16.52
N GLN A 714 -35.27 7.42 -15.63
CA GLN A 714 -35.50 8.86 -15.73
C GLN A 714 -34.20 9.66 -15.56
N SER A 715 -33.32 9.25 -14.64
CA SER A 715 -32.03 9.92 -14.44
C SER A 715 -31.14 9.83 -15.68
N THR A 716 -31.08 8.66 -16.31
CA THR A 716 -30.30 8.44 -17.53
C THR A 716 -30.81 9.29 -18.68
N LYS A 717 -32.14 9.26 -18.93
CA LYS A 717 -32.76 10.09 -19.98
C LYS A 717 -32.46 11.58 -19.81
N GLN A 718 -32.55 12.09 -18.58
CA GLN A 718 -32.26 13.51 -18.31
C GLN A 718 -30.77 13.83 -18.49
N MET A 719 -29.87 12.98 -17.99
CA MET A 719 -28.42 13.19 -18.16
C MET A 719 -28.01 13.16 -19.64
N GLU A 720 -28.58 12.26 -20.44
CA GLU A 720 -28.34 12.20 -21.89
C GLU A 720 -28.82 13.46 -22.61
N HIS A 721 -30.02 13.94 -22.27
CA HIS A 721 -30.55 15.19 -22.81
C HIS A 721 -29.64 16.39 -22.46
N LEU A 722 -29.18 16.49 -21.22
CA LEU A 722 -28.28 17.56 -20.77
C LEU A 722 -26.91 17.49 -21.48
N ARG A 723 -26.33 16.29 -21.62
CA ARG A 723 -25.06 16.09 -22.35
C ARG A 723 -25.20 16.44 -23.83
N LYS A 724 -26.32 16.07 -24.48
CA LYS A 724 -26.60 16.46 -25.86
C LYS A 724 -26.64 17.98 -26.00
N ARG A 725 -27.38 18.66 -25.13
CA ARG A 725 -27.44 20.13 -25.08
C ARG A 725 -26.07 20.78 -24.86
N ALA A 726 -25.24 20.22 -23.97
CA ALA A 726 -23.87 20.69 -23.76
C ALA A 726 -23.00 20.53 -25.01
N ASN A 727 -23.10 19.39 -25.69
CA ASN A 727 -22.39 19.14 -26.95
C ASN A 727 -22.83 20.09 -28.08
N ASP A 728 -24.13 20.32 -28.23
CA ASP A 728 -24.66 21.23 -29.25
C ASP A 728 -24.14 22.67 -29.07
N LEU A 729 -23.95 23.11 -27.81
CA LEU A 729 -23.37 24.43 -27.50
C LEU A 729 -21.91 24.58 -27.96
N VAL A 730 -21.15 23.49 -27.99
CA VAL A 730 -19.71 23.51 -28.29
C VAL A 730 -19.34 22.88 -29.62
N ALA A 731 -20.33 22.40 -30.39
CA ALA A 731 -20.10 21.81 -31.70
C ALA A 731 -19.27 22.70 -32.64
N PRO A 732 -19.47 24.04 -32.73
CA PRO A 732 -18.61 24.91 -33.54
C PRO A 732 -17.15 24.93 -33.07
N MET A 733 -16.93 24.90 -31.75
CA MET A 733 -15.59 24.91 -31.16
C MET A 733 -14.86 23.59 -31.43
N VAL A 734 -15.57 22.46 -31.34
CA VAL A 734 -15.07 21.13 -31.72
C VAL A 734 -14.71 21.09 -33.21
N ALA A 735 -15.55 21.65 -34.09
CA ALA A 735 -15.27 21.74 -35.52
C ALA A 735 -13.99 22.54 -35.79
N ASN A 736 -13.84 23.73 -35.20
CA ASN A 736 -12.63 24.55 -35.35
C ASN A 736 -11.34 23.82 -34.93
N ILE A 737 -11.40 23.07 -33.83
CA ILE A 737 -10.27 22.25 -33.38
C ILE A 737 -9.94 21.14 -34.38
N ASN A 738 -10.97 20.45 -34.89
CA ASN A 738 -10.79 19.38 -35.86
C ASN A 738 -10.27 19.90 -37.21
N ASP A 739 -10.69 21.09 -37.63
CA ASP A 739 -10.31 21.73 -38.89
C ASP A 739 -8.96 22.48 -38.81
N PHE A 740 -8.36 22.58 -37.62
CA PHE A 740 -7.07 23.26 -37.44
C PHE A 740 -5.96 22.61 -38.29
N HIS A 741 -5.38 23.34 -39.23
CA HIS A 741 -4.36 22.81 -40.14
C HIS A 741 -2.94 23.09 -39.63
N PHE A 742 -2.03 22.10 -39.79
CA PHE A 742 -0.62 22.22 -39.46
C PHE A 742 0.24 21.34 -40.38
N ASN A 743 1.50 21.70 -40.61
CA ASN A 743 2.47 20.87 -41.32
C ASN A 743 3.90 21.20 -40.92
N PHE A 744 4.82 20.24 -41.09
CA PHE A 744 6.24 20.38 -40.75
C PHE A 744 7.15 20.26 -41.99
N ASN A 745 6.62 20.51 -43.18
CA ASN A 745 7.37 20.29 -44.43
C ASN A 745 8.46 21.33 -44.67
N HIS A 746 8.29 22.55 -44.15
CA HIS A 746 9.26 23.63 -44.25
C HIS A 746 10.40 23.52 -43.22
N CYS A 747 10.30 22.61 -42.25
CA CYS A 747 11.33 22.42 -41.24
C CYS A 747 12.48 21.55 -41.79
N SER A 748 13.69 22.10 -41.75
CA SER A 748 14.93 21.46 -42.23
C SER A 748 15.88 21.03 -41.11
N GLU A 749 15.63 21.49 -39.89
CA GLU A 749 16.48 21.24 -38.71
C GLU A 749 15.62 20.82 -37.50
N LEU A 750 16.19 20.02 -36.60
CA LEU A 750 15.46 19.53 -35.42
C LEU A 750 15.00 20.68 -34.52
N GLY A 751 15.80 21.73 -34.39
CA GLY A 751 15.43 22.94 -33.66
C GLY A 751 14.19 23.63 -34.24
N GLN A 752 14.08 23.70 -35.57
CA GLN A 752 12.93 24.29 -36.25
C GLN A 752 11.66 23.47 -36.02
N VAL A 753 11.74 22.14 -36.09
CA VAL A 753 10.57 21.26 -35.81
C VAL A 753 10.04 21.52 -34.40
N ARG A 754 10.92 21.57 -33.39
CA ARG A 754 10.54 21.77 -31.99
C ARG A 754 9.93 23.15 -31.74
N LEU A 755 10.53 24.20 -32.31
CA LEU A 755 10.00 25.56 -32.21
C LEU A 755 8.63 25.67 -32.89
N HIS A 756 8.49 25.11 -34.09
CA HIS A 756 7.23 25.12 -34.81
C HIS A 756 6.15 24.29 -34.12
N GLN A 757 6.50 23.11 -33.58
CA GLN A 757 5.57 22.27 -32.80
C GLN A 757 5.00 23.06 -31.63
N LYS A 758 5.86 23.75 -30.87
CA LYS A 758 5.43 24.59 -29.74
C LYS A 758 4.50 25.73 -30.21
N ALA A 759 4.84 26.39 -31.32
CA ALA A 759 4.01 27.47 -31.86
C ALA A 759 2.61 26.98 -32.29
N VAL A 760 2.54 25.84 -32.98
CA VAL A 760 1.30 25.23 -33.44
C VAL A 760 0.46 24.73 -32.25
N GLN A 761 1.09 24.18 -31.21
CA GLN A 761 0.40 23.79 -29.97
C GLN A 761 -0.20 25.00 -29.24
N GLU A 762 0.49 26.14 -29.19
CA GLU A 762 -0.06 27.36 -28.58
C GLU A 762 -1.21 27.94 -29.40
N GLN A 763 -1.12 27.90 -30.74
CA GLN A 763 -2.22 28.28 -31.62
C GLN A 763 -3.46 27.39 -31.41
N LEU A 764 -3.27 26.08 -31.29
CA LEU A 764 -4.34 25.13 -30.99
C LEU A 764 -4.97 25.41 -29.60
N LYS A 765 -4.15 25.75 -28.61
CA LYS A 765 -4.62 26.14 -27.27
C LYS A 765 -5.47 27.42 -27.30
N GLY A 766 -5.15 28.38 -28.17
CA GLY A 766 -5.99 29.56 -28.42
C GLY A 766 -7.40 29.20 -28.88
N LEU A 767 -7.58 28.11 -29.64
CA LEU A 767 -8.91 27.60 -30.04
C LEU A 767 -9.71 27.02 -28.87
N THR A 768 -9.07 26.83 -27.71
CA THR A 768 -9.69 26.32 -26.48
C THR A 768 -10.00 27.38 -25.44
N GLU A 769 -9.84 28.67 -25.77
CA GLU A 769 -10.15 29.72 -24.82
C GLU A 769 -11.64 29.70 -24.38
N PRO A 770 -11.95 29.93 -23.09
CA PRO A 770 -13.31 29.84 -22.59
C PRO A 770 -14.25 30.86 -23.25
N THR A 771 -15.21 30.37 -24.03
CA THR A 771 -16.31 31.18 -24.58
C THR A 771 -17.52 31.15 -23.64
N ALA A 772 -18.51 32.01 -23.86
CA ALA A 772 -19.78 31.91 -23.12
C ALA A 772 -20.47 30.55 -23.35
N ALA A 773 -20.39 30.01 -24.57
CA ALA A 773 -20.96 28.72 -24.93
C ALA A 773 -20.22 27.56 -24.23
N SER A 774 -18.89 27.57 -24.20
CA SER A 774 -18.13 26.52 -23.53
C SER A 774 -18.25 26.57 -22.01
N ARG A 775 -18.31 27.76 -21.39
CA ARG A 775 -18.62 27.90 -19.95
C ARG A 775 -20.02 27.37 -19.61
N LYS A 776 -21.01 27.65 -20.46
CA LYS A 776 -22.38 27.14 -20.28
C LYS A 776 -22.44 25.62 -20.42
N ALA A 777 -21.77 25.05 -21.42
CA ALA A 777 -21.67 23.60 -21.58
C ALA A 777 -20.95 22.94 -20.39
N ALA A 778 -19.84 23.51 -19.91
CA ALA A 778 -19.12 23.02 -18.73
C ALA A 778 -20.00 23.05 -17.47
N THR A 779 -20.81 24.11 -17.30
CA THR A 779 -21.78 24.21 -16.20
C THR A 779 -22.86 23.14 -16.27
N VAL A 780 -23.39 22.86 -17.48
CA VAL A 780 -24.38 21.79 -17.69
C VAL A 780 -23.78 20.41 -17.38
N GLU A 781 -22.53 20.16 -17.76
CA GLU A 781 -21.81 18.91 -17.47
C GLU A 781 -21.34 18.82 -16.01
N GLY A 782 -21.20 19.95 -15.31
CA GLY A 782 -20.63 20.02 -13.95
C GLY A 782 -19.11 19.96 -13.93
N THR A 783 -18.43 20.40 -14.99
CA THR A 783 -16.96 20.40 -15.10
C THR A 783 -16.39 21.79 -14.83
N LEU A 784 -15.23 21.87 -14.16
CA LEU A 784 -14.53 23.11 -13.82
C LEU A 784 -13.60 23.61 -14.94
N GLY A 785 -13.71 23.08 -16.16
CA GLY A 785 -12.78 23.32 -17.25
C GLY A 785 -13.41 23.23 -18.64
N LEU A 786 -12.68 22.68 -19.61
CA LEU A 786 -13.21 22.45 -20.94
C LEU A 786 -14.32 21.39 -20.92
N PRO A 787 -15.44 21.62 -21.62
CA PRO A 787 -16.45 20.59 -21.86
C PRO A 787 -15.84 19.33 -22.46
N GLU A 788 -16.40 18.17 -22.12
CA GLU A 788 -15.79 16.87 -22.42
C GLU A 788 -15.50 16.68 -23.92
N SER A 789 -16.43 17.08 -24.79
CA SER A 789 -16.28 17.01 -26.24
C SER A 789 -15.17 17.91 -26.78
N VAL A 790 -15.02 19.12 -26.24
CA VAL A 790 -13.95 20.07 -26.61
C VAL A 790 -12.59 19.53 -26.18
N ASN A 791 -12.49 19.05 -24.94
CA ASN A 791 -11.24 18.48 -24.43
C ASN A 791 -10.81 17.25 -25.26
N ARG A 792 -11.74 16.35 -25.62
CA ARG A 792 -11.45 15.21 -26.49
C ARG A 792 -10.91 15.63 -27.85
N ALA A 793 -11.56 16.59 -28.52
CA ALA A 793 -11.10 17.10 -29.81
C ALA A 793 -9.70 17.73 -29.69
N TYR A 794 -9.47 18.53 -28.66
CA TYR A 794 -8.18 19.18 -28.40
C TYR A 794 -7.04 18.17 -28.21
N GLN A 795 -7.25 17.15 -27.37
CA GLN A 795 -6.24 16.10 -27.14
C GLN A 795 -5.97 15.27 -28.40
N ALA A 796 -7.02 14.91 -29.15
CA ALA A 796 -6.85 14.21 -30.42
C ALA A 796 -5.99 15.02 -31.40
N LYS A 797 -6.22 16.33 -31.49
CA LYS A 797 -5.46 17.22 -32.37
C LYS A 797 -4.01 17.43 -31.90
N LEU A 798 -3.77 17.56 -30.60
CA LEU A 798 -2.42 17.60 -30.01
C LEU A 798 -1.60 16.34 -30.34
N ASN A 799 -2.24 15.18 -30.30
CA ASN A 799 -1.60 13.91 -30.67
C ASN A 799 -1.23 13.86 -32.15
N ASN A 800 -2.10 14.36 -33.03
CA ASN A 800 -1.83 14.46 -34.46
C ASN A 800 -0.64 15.41 -34.74
N ILE A 801 -0.57 16.56 -34.04
CA ILE A 801 0.57 17.51 -34.15
C ILE A 801 1.87 16.84 -33.72
N SER A 802 1.87 16.17 -32.57
CA SER A 802 3.06 15.52 -32.02
C SER A 802 3.55 14.39 -32.94
N SER A 803 2.63 13.59 -33.46
CA SER A 803 2.96 12.51 -34.41
C SER A 803 3.56 13.05 -35.71
N ALA A 804 3.05 14.16 -36.24
CA ALA A 804 3.62 14.80 -37.43
C ALA A 804 4.99 15.45 -37.17
N ALA A 805 5.20 16.03 -35.97
CA ALA A 805 6.49 16.56 -35.56
C ALA A 805 7.55 15.44 -35.45
N ASP A 806 7.20 14.31 -34.84
CA ASP A 806 8.08 13.14 -34.73
C ASP A 806 8.45 12.59 -36.12
N ALA A 807 7.48 12.51 -37.04
CA ALA A 807 7.73 12.10 -38.42
C ALA A 807 8.72 13.06 -39.12
N ALA A 808 8.58 14.37 -38.91
CA ALA A 808 9.50 15.37 -39.47
C ALA A 808 10.90 15.28 -38.84
N GLU A 809 11.00 15.10 -37.52
CA GLU A 809 12.29 14.88 -36.84
C GLU A 809 12.99 13.63 -37.40
N ASN A 810 12.27 12.52 -37.59
CA ASN A 810 12.82 11.28 -38.12
C ASN A 810 13.30 11.45 -39.56
N ARG A 811 12.56 12.16 -40.41
CA ARG A 811 12.99 12.52 -41.77
C ARG A 811 14.33 13.27 -41.75
N ILE A 812 14.46 14.28 -40.89
CA ILE A 812 15.69 15.09 -40.75
C ILE A 812 16.85 14.24 -40.22
N LYS A 813 16.62 13.42 -39.18
CA LYS A 813 17.64 12.50 -38.63
C LYS A 813 18.17 11.56 -39.68
N ASN A 814 17.29 10.91 -40.44
CA ASN A 814 17.67 9.95 -41.48
C ASN A 814 18.51 10.61 -42.58
N GLN A 815 18.09 11.78 -43.07
CA GLN A 815 18.85 12.55 -44.07
C GLN A 815 20.26 12.92 -43.57
N ASN A 816 20.38 13.37 -42.32
CA ASN A 816 21.66 13.78 -41.76
C ASN A 816 22.57 12.59 -41.39
N GLN A 817 22.00 11.45 -41.01
CA GLN A 817 22.76 10.21 -40.86
C GLN A 817 23.35 9.75 -42.19
N GLN A 818 22.59 9.82 -43.29
CA GLN A 818 23.10 9.54 -44.64
C GLN A 818 24.26 10.48 -45.02
N GLN A 819 24.17 11.77 -44.67
CA GLN A 819 25.27 12.71 -44.88
C GLN A 819 26.52 12.33 -44.07
N LEU A 820 26.39 11.86 -42.83
CA LEU A 820 27.52 11.34 -42.05
C LEU A 820 28.14 10.09 -42.69
N TYR A 821 27.35 9.20 -43.30
CA TYR A 821 27.89 8.07 -44.07
C TYR A 821 28.66 8.53 -45.31
N LYS A 822 28.18 9.58 -45.99
CA LYS A 822 28.89 10.18 -47.12
C LYS A 822 30.26 10.74 -46.69
N ILE A 823 30.31 11.47 -45.58
CA ILE A 823 31.56 11.99 -45.00
C ILE A 823 32.50 10.84 -44.61
N ALA A 824 32.00 9.77 -44.00
CA ALA A 824 32.81 8.58 -43.69
C ALA A 824 33.40 7.94 -44.96
N SER A 825 32.65 7.91 -46.07
CA SER A 825 33.14 7.43 -47.37
C SER A 825 34.24 8.33 -47.94
N GLU A 826 34.10 9.65 -47.84
CA GLU A 826 35.11 10.63 -48.26
C GLU A 826 36.41 10.47 -47.47
N ILE A 827 36.34 10.26 -46.14
CA ILE A 827 37.51 9.93 -45.30
C ILE A 827 38.24 8.69 -45.82
N ASN A 828 37.50 7.62 -46.12
CA ASN A 828 38.11 6.39 -46.65
C ASN A 828 38.78 6.59 -48.01
N ARG A 829 38.29 7.53 -48.82
CA ARG A 829 38.85 7.90 -50.14
C ARG A 829 40.02 8.89 -50.06
N PHE A 830 40.37 9.41 -48.89
CA PHE A 830 41.49 10.33 -48.71
C PHE A 830 42.78 9.80 -49.37
N SER A 831 43.46 10.65 -50.13
CA SER A 831 44.63 10.23 -50.92
C SER A 831 45.88 10.17 -50.06
N ILE A 832 46.57 9.02 -50.06
CA ILE A 832 47.81 8.81 -49.28
C ILE A 832 48.99 8.79 -50.25
N GLN A 833 49.80 9.85 -50.25
CA GLN A 833 50.95 10.01 -51.14
C GLN A 833 52.20 10.50 -50.38
N PHE A 834 53.30 9.75 -50.53
CA PHE A 834 54.63 10.04 -49.99
C PHE A 834 55.57 10.54 -51.10
N ARG A 835 55.12 11.50 -51.92
CA ARG A 835 55.96 12.08 -52.97
C ARG A 835 57.20 12.73 -52.35
N GLU A 836 58.35 12.61 -53.03
CA GLU A 836 59.62 13.28 -52.68
C GLU A 836 60.23 12.91 -51.31
N CYS A 837 59.69 11.88 -50.66
CA CYS A 837 60.35 11.29 -49.49
C CYS A 837 61.58 10.52 -49.99
N ASN A 838 62.77 10.96 -49.58
CA ASN A 838 64.05 10.33 -49.94
C ASN A 838 64.84 9.86 -48.71
N SER A 839 64.23 9.92 -47.53
CA SER A 839 64.83 9.51 -46.26
C SER A 839 63.75 9.10 -45.27
N GLU A 840 64.17 8.35 -44.24
CA GLU A 840 63.31 7.96 -43.13
C GLU A 840 62.72 9.17 -42.39
N ALA A 841 63.51 10.23 -42.17
CA ALA A 841 63.05 11.44 -41.50
C ALA A 841 61.90 12.12 -42.28
N LYS A 842 62.07 12.33 -43.58
CA LYS A 842 61.02 12.93 -44.43
C LYS A 842 59.77 12.06 -44.54
N ALA A 843 59.90 10.74 -44.54
CA ALA A 843 58.75 9.84 -44.53
C ALA A 843 57.95 9.94 -43.22
N ASN A 844 58.64 10.02 -42.07
CA ASN A 844 58.00 10.23 -40.77
C ASN A 844 57.33 11.61 -40.66
N GLU A 845 57.97 12.68 -41.12
CA GLU A 845 57.36 14.02 -41.18
C GLU A 845 56.11 14.02 -42.06
N ARG A 846 56.18 13.39 -43.24
CA ARG A 846 55.04 13.30 -44.16
C ARG A 846 53.90 12.46 -43.58
N ARG A 847 54.19 11.40 -42.83
CA ARG A 847 53.21 10.57 -42.11
C ARG A 847 52.37 11.42 -41.16
N GLU A 848 53.04 12.23 -40.32
CA GLU A 848 52.33 13.10 -39.37
C GLU A 848 51.57 14.23 -40.08
N ALA A 849 52.14 14.80 -41.14
CA ALA A 849 51.45 15.80 -41.97
C ALA A 849 50.16 15.23 -42.61
N LEU A 850 50.19 14.00 -43.13
CA LEU A 850 49.00 13.34 -43.70
C LEU A 850 47.93 13.05 -42.63
N LYS A 851 48.33 12.67 -41.40
CA LYS A 851 47.38 12.50 -40.27
C LYS A 851 46.71 13.81 -39.89
N GLN A 852 47.44 14.94 -39.92
CA GLN A 852 46.87 16.25 -39.67
C GLN A 852 45.93 16.68 -40.80
N GLN A 853 46.32 16.52 -42.07
CA GLN A 853 45.46 16.83 -43.22
C GLN A 853 44.15 16.02 -43.20
N LEU A 854 44.20 14.76 -42.76
CA LEU A 854 43.02 13.91 -42.59
C LEU A 854 42.04 14.48 -41.54
N LEU A 855 42.55 15.08 -40.46
CA LEU A 855 41.73 15.74 -39.44
C LEU A 855 41.13 17.05 -39.95
N THR A 856 41.91 17.86 -40.67
CA THR A 856 41.40 19.10 -41.27
C THR A 856 40.33 18.83 -42.34
N HIS A 857 40.34 17.64 -42.95
CA HIS A 857 39.31 17.24 -43.93
C HIS A 857 37.92 17.03 -43.30
N LEU A 858 37.84 16.84 -41.98
CA LEU A 858 36.57 16.81 -41.22
C LEU A 858 36.00 18.21 -40.92
N ASP A 859 36.81 19.25 -41.07
CA ASP A 859 36.52 20.61 -40.59
C ASP A 859 35.78 21.48 -41.63
N VAL A 860 35.07 20.84 -42.57
CA VAL A 860 34.24 21.56 -43.55
C VAL A 860 32.80 21.59 -43.02
N SER A 861 32.18 22.77 -43.08
CA SER A 861 30.88 23.22 -42.54
C SER A 861 29.66 22.27 -42.61
N GLY A 862 29.77 21.09 -43.24
CA GLY A 862 28.75 20.05 -43.28
C GLY A 862 28.78 19.04 -42.13
N TYR A 863 29.92 18.80 -41.47
CA TYR A 863 30.01 17.77 -40.42
C TYR A 863 29.21 18.14 -39.16
N GLU A 864 29.45 19.32 -38.58
CA GLU A 864 28.76 19.76 -37.36
C GLU A 864 27.25 19.90 -37.58
N LYS A 865 26.83 20.40 -38.76
CA LYS A 865 25.42 20.49 -39.12
C LYS A 865 24.77 19.11 -39.24
N ALA A 866 25.43 18.16 -39.91
CA ALA A 866 24.96 16.80 -40.01
C ALA A 866 24.91 16.13 -38.64
N LEU A 867 25.91 16.38 -37.79
CA LEU A 867 25.97 15.84 -36.44
C LEU A 867 24.81 16.34 -35.56
N ALA A 868 24.61 17.66 -35.51
CA ALA A 868 23.56 18.31 -34.72
C ALA A 868 22.16 17.81 -35.09
N ASN A 869 21.94 17.45 -36.36
CA ASN A 869 20.66 16.99 -36.87
C ASN A 869 20.53 15.46 -37.02
N SER A 870 21.60 14.69 -36.80
CA SER A 870 21.62 13.22 -36.95
C SER A 870 20.87 12.46 -35.85
N GLY A 871 20.60 13.12 -34.72
CA GLY A 871 20.05 12.48 -33.51
C GLY A 871 21.00 11.50 -32.82
N ILE A 872 22.27 11.43 -33.25
CA ILE A 872 23.28 10.56 -32.63
C ILE A 872 23.72 11.17 -31.30
N SER A 873 23.59 10.39 -30.23
CA SER A 873 24.03 10.81 -28.90
C SER A 873 25.55 10.88 -28.81
N ARG A 874 26.09 11.92 -28.15
CA ARG A 874 27.52 11.99 -27.81
C ARG A 874 28.00 10.83 -26.95
N ALA A 875 27.09 10.12 -26.26
CA ALA A 875 27.42 8.96 -25.44
C ALA A 875 27.91 7.74 -26.24
N VAL A 876 27.61 7.66 -27.54
CA VAL A 876 28.05 6.57 -28.41
C VAL A 876 29.29 6.94 -29.24
N PHE A 877 29.90 8.09 -28.96
CA PHE A 877 31.09 8.52 -29.69
C PHE A 877 32.29 7.66 -29.27
N VAL A 878 33.14 7.37 -30.24
CA VAL A 878 34.42 6.68 -30.06
C VAL A 878 35.49 7.65 -30.52
N ASP A 879 36.50 7.88 -29.68
CA ASP A 879 37.59 8.84 -29.94
C ASP A 879 37.11 10.26 -30.28
N GLY A 880 35.96 10.67 -29.73
CA GLY A 880 35.37 12.00 -29.95
C GLY A 880 34.50 12.13 -31.21
N TYR A 881 34.31 11.05 -31.98
CA TYR A 881 33.52 11.07 -33.21
C TYR A 881 32.40 10.01 -33.20
N PRO A 882 31.31 10.18 -33.99
CA PRO A 882 30.33 9.13 -34.23
C PRO A 882 30.98 7.84 -34.75
N PRO A 883 30.45 6.64 -34.43
CA PRO A 883 31.09 5.36 -34.75
C PRO A 883 31.55 5.21 -36.20
N GLN A 884 30.70 5.59 -37.17
CA GLN A 884 31.03 5.49 -38.60
C GLN A 884 32.21 6.40 -39.00
N ILE A 885 32.34 7.57 -38.37
CA ILE A 885 33.45 8.51 -38.62
C ILE A 885 34.71 8.04 -37.90
N ALA A 886 34.61 7.65 -36.63
CA ALA A 886 35.71 7.12 -35.84
C ALA A 886 36.37 5.91 -36.52
N GLN A 887 35.55 4.99 -37.04
CA GLN A 887 36.03 3.81 -37.74
C GLN A 887 36.75 4.15 -39.05
N ALA A 888 36.20 5.08 -39.85
CA ALA A 888 36.83 5.52 -41.09
C ALA A 888 38.18 6.20 -40.81
N LEU A 889 38.24 7.09 -39.80
CA LEU A 889 39.48 7.73 -39.36
C LEU A 889 40.53 6.72 -38.91
N LYS A 890 40.15 5.76 -38.06
CA LYS A 890 41.05 4.74 -37.55
C LYS A 890 41.66 3.92 -38.68
N ARG A 891 40.84 3.41 -39.60
CA ARG A 891 41.30 2.64 -40.77
C ARG A 891 42.27 3.46 -41.62
N LYS A 892 41.93 4.73 -41.89
CA LYS A 892 42.75 5.55 -42.76
C LYS A 892 44.09 5.95 -42.14
N ARG A 893 44.14 6.18 -40.83
CA ARG A 893 45.39 6.37 -40.09
C ARG A 893 46.29 5.13 -40.17
N GLN A 894 45.72 3.95 -39.99
CA GLN A 894 46.45 2.68 -40.14
C GLN A 894 47.02 2.51 -41.55
N ASP A 895 46.28 2.90 -42.60
CA ASP A 895 46.79 2.89 -43.98
C ASP A 895 47.95 3.87 -44.19
N ILE A 896 47.89 5.06 -43.55
CA ILE A 896 48.98 6.05 -43.59
C ILE A 896 50.23 5.47 -42.92
N ASP A 897 50.08 4.90 -41.72
CA ASP A 897 51.18 4.30 -40.96
C ASP A 897 51.82 3.15 -41.74
N ARG A 898 51.01 2.20 -42.23
CA ARG A 898 51.49 1.06 -43.01
C ARG A 898 52.31 1.48 -44.23
N ARG A 899 51.82 2.45 -45.03
CA ARG A 899 52.54 2.93 -46.22
C ARG A 899 53.83 3.67 -45.86
N ALA A 900 53.85 4.42 -44.75
CA ALA A 900 55.06 5.07 -44.26
C ALA A 900 56.10 4.02 -43.85
N ASP A 901 55.69 3.00 -43.10
CA ASP A 901 56.58 1.94 -42.60
C ASP A 901 57.15 1.12 -43.77
N GLU A 902 56.33 0.74 -44.76
CA GLU A 902 56.78 0.08 -46.00
C GLU A 902 57.87 0.90 -46.72
N LEU A 903 57.69 2.23 -46.80
CA LEU A 903 58.65 3.13 -47.43
C LEU A 903 59.94 3.28 -46.61
N ILE A 904 59.85 3.39 -45.28
CA ILE A 904 60.98 3.50 -44.36
C ILE A 904 61.83 2.23 -44.41
N VAL A 905 61.19 1.06 -44.38
CA VAL A 905 61.87 -0.23 -44.56
C VAL A 905 62.60 -0.28 -45.91
N GLY A 906 61.97 0.23 -46.97
CA GLY A 906 62.61 0.39 -48.29
C GLY A 906 63.90 1.22 -48.25
N PHE A 907 63.89 2.38 -47.56
CA PHE A 907 65.09 3.20 -47.40
C PHE A 907 66.18 2.50 -46.61
N ARG A 908 65.83 1.87 -45.49
CA ARG A 908 66.78 1.14 -44.63
C ARG A 908 67.42 -0.01 -45.40
N LYS A 909 66.62 -0.81 -46.11
CA LYS A 909 67.09 -1.93 -46.95
C LYS A 909 68.06 -1.47 -48.03
N ALA A 910 67.81 -0.32 -48.67
CA ALA A 910 68.70 0.24 -49.68
C ALA A 910 70.05 0.72 -49.09
N ALA A 911 70.03 1.30 -47.87
CA ALA A 911 71.23 1.83 -47.22
C ALA A 911 72.07 0.75 -46.50
N ALA A 912 71.45 -0.33 -46.02
CA ALA A 912 72.08 -1.33 -45.17
C ALA A 912 73.37 -1.97 -45.74
N PRO A 913 73.44 -2.37 -47.03
CA PRO A 913 74.66 -2.96 -47.58
C PRO A 913 75.88 -2.03 -47.51
N GLY A 914 75.69 -0.74 -47.85
CA GLY A 914 76.76 0.26 -47.80
C GLY A 914 77.23 0.54 -46.36
N ILE A 915 76.30 0.58 -45.42
CA ILE A 915 76.60 0.73 -43.99
C ILE A 915 77.41 -0.46 -43.47
N LEU A 916 76.98 -1.70 -43.75
CA LEU A 916 77.69 -2.89 -43.31
C LEU A 916 79.09 -3.04 -43.93
N ALA A 917 79.24 -2.62 -45.19
CA ALA A 917 80.53 -2.60 -45.88
C ALA A 917 81.50 -1.58 -45.24
N SER A 918 81.02 -0.40 -44.83
CA SER A 918 81.86 0.65 -44.22
C SER A 918 82.57 0.22 -42.93
N ILE A 919 81.97 -0.71 -42.18
CA ILE A 919 82.54 -1.28 -40.95
C ILE A 919 83.17 -2.66 -41.16
N ASN A 920 83.29 -3.12 -42.41
CA ASN A 920 83.80 -4.45 -42.77
C ASN A 920 83.16 -5.60 -41.95
N LEU A 921 81.86 -5.50 -41.65
CA LEU A 921 81.23 -6.41 -40.69
C LEU A 921 81.35 -7.88 -41.13
N GLN A 922 81.21 -8.15 -42.43
CA GLN A 922 81.31 -9.51 -42.96
C GLN A 922 82.67 -10.15 -42.64
N LYS A 923 83.77 -9.40 -42.84
CA LYS A 923 85.13 -9.87 -42.51
C LYS A 923 85.26 -10.17 -41.01
N HIS A 924 84.68 -9.34 -40.15
CA HIS A 924 84.68 -9.58 -38.71
C HIS A 924 83.85 -10.81 -38.32
N LEU A 925 82.70 -11.03 -38.96
CA LEU A 925 81.86 -12.21 -38.75
C LEU A 925 82.50 -13.49 -39.29
N ASP A 926 83.19 -13.45 -40.44
CA ASP A 926 83.91 -14.60 -41.00
C ASP A 926 85.09 -15.01 -40.10
N ASN A 927 85.85 -14.02 -39.60
CA ASN A 927 86.90 -14.26 -38.61
C ASN A 927 86.34 -14.84 -37.31
N LEU A 928 85.19 -14.35 -36.86
CA LEU A 928 84.50 -14.86 -35.68
C LEU A 928 84.04 -16.30 -35.91
N LYS A 929 83.43 -16.61 -37.06
CA LYS A 929 82.99 -17.95 -37.46
C LYS A 929 84.14 -18.95 -37.40
N HIS A 930 85.28 -18.60 -37.98
CA HIS A 930 86.46 -19.47 -37.98
C HIS A 930 86.93 -19.79 -36.55
N LYS A 931 86.93 -18.80 -35.64
CA LYS A 931 87.30 -19.03 -34.24
C LYS A 931 86.24 -19.75 -33.42
N VAL A 932 84.96 -19.58 -33.73
CA VAL A 932 83.89 -20.40 -33.16
C VAL A 932 84.07 -21.86 -33.55
N GLU A 933 84.37 -22.13 -34.83
CA GLU A 933 84.61 -23.50 -35.33
C GLU A 933 85.88 -24.13 -34.74
N GLU A 934 86.96 -23.37 -34.54
CA GLU A 934 88.13 -23.84 -33.79
C GLU A 934 87.76 -24.20 -32.34
N LEU A 935 86.99 -23.34 -31.66
CA LEU A 935 86.58 -23.55 -30.28
C LEU A 935 85.67 -24.79 -30.13
N GLU A 936 84.79 -25.03 -31.10
CA GLU A 936 83.96 -26.24 -31.18
C GLU A 936 84.80 -27.50 -31.44
N LYS A 937 85.82 -27.43 -32.30
CA LYS A 937 86.75 -28.56 -32.50
C LYS A 937 87.52 -28.90 -31.23
N GLU A 938 87.94 -27.90 -30.45
CA GLU A 938 88.58 -28.11 -29.16
C GLU A 938 87.62 -28.72 -28.13
N ALA A 939 86.33 -28.34 -28.16
CA ALA A 939 85.29 -28.89 -27.28
C ALA A 939 85.04 -30.40 -27.48
N LEU A 940 85.31 -30.95 -28.66
CA LEU A 940 85.19 -32.40 -28.91
C LEU A 940 86.22 -33.24 -28.14
N THR A 941 87.34 -32.63 -27.76
CA THR A 941 88.46 -33.33 -27.08
C THR A 941 88.72 -32.82 -25.66
N LYS A 942 88.13 -31.67 -25.28
CA LYS A 942 88.32 -31.03 -23.97
C LYS A 942 86.96 -30.61 -23.37
N PRO A 943 86.49 -31.27 -22.29
CA PRO A 943 85.17 -31.01 -21.69
C PRO A 943 84.94 -29.54 -21.29
N ASP A 944 85.98 -28.86 -20.81
CA ASP A 944 85.90 -27.48 -20.34
C ASP A 944 85.72 -26.44 -21.48
N TYR A 945 85.74 -26.86 -22.74
CA TYR A 945 85.50 -26.02 -23.92
C TYR A 945 84.05 -26.08 -24.43
N VAL A 946 83.23 -27.01 -23.92
CA VAL A 946 81.84 -27.24 -24.40
C VAL A 946 80.95 -26.02 -24.19
N VAL A 947 80.88 -25.47 -22.96
CA VAL A 947 80.03 -24.31 -22.65
C VAL A 947 80.48 -23.05 -23.40
N PRO A 948 81.79 -22.68 -23.42
CA PRO A 948 82.27 -21.58 -24.25
C PRO A 948 81.95 -21.72 -25.74
N ALA A 949 82.07 -22.93 -26.30
CA ALA A 949 81.77 -23.19 -27.70
C ALA A 949 80.28 -22.99 -28.03
N GLU A 950 79.37 -23.50 -27.21
CA GLU A 950 77.93 -23.34 -27.39
C GLU A 950 77.49 -21.86 -27.32
N LYS A 951 78.05 -21.11 -26.36
CA LYS A 951 77.78 -19.67 -26.20
C LYS A 951 78.35 -18.87 -27.37
N ALA A 952 79.56 -19.19 -27.83
CA ALA A 952 80.17 -18.59 -29.01
C ALA A 952 79.33 -18.82 -30.27
N ARG A 953 78.83 -20.05 -30.49
CA ARG A 953 77.93 -20.39 -31.61
C ARG A 953 76.61 -19.65 -31.53
N THR A 954 75.98 -19.60 -30.36
CA THR A 954 74.72 -18.87 -30.14
C THR A 954 74.87 -17.39 -30.42
N MET A 955 75.95 -16.77 -29.94
CA MET A 955 76.28 -15.37 -30.22
C MET A 955 76.45 -15.14 -31.73
N TYR A 956 77.26 -15.96 -32.40
CA TYR A 956 77.47 -15.87 -33.85
C TYR A 956 76.15 -15.96 -34.63
N THR A 957 75.30 -16.94 -34.32
CA THR A 957 73.99 -17.10 -34.96
C THR A 957 73.09 -15.88 -34.76
N ARG A 958 73.07 -15.29 -33.56
CA ARG A 958 72.31 -14.06 -33.29
C ARG A 958 72.85 -12.85 -34.04
N LEU A 959 74.18 -12.71 -34.13
CA LEU A 959 74.83 -11.64 -34.89
C LEU A 959 74.50 -11.74 -36.39
N THR A 960 74.59 -12.93 -36.98
CA THR A 960 74.22 -13.16 -38.38
C THR A 960 72.73 -12.97 -38.62
N ARG A 961 71.85 -13.38 -37.68
CA ARG A 961 70.42 -13.10 -37.76
C ARG A 961 70.14 -11.59 -37.73
N ASN A 962 70.78 -10.86 -36.82
CA ASN A 962 70.61 -9.41 -36.72
C ASN A 962 71.14 -8.69 -37.97
N GLN A 963 72.25 -9.18 -38.56
CA GLN A 963 72.74 -8.71 -39.85
C GLN A 963 71.69 -8.91 -40.95
N GLY A 964 71.05 -10.09 -41.02
CA GLY A 964 69.97 -10.37 -41.96
C GLY A 964 68.76 -9.45 -41.78
N ARG A 965 68.33 -9.23 -40.53
CA ARG A 965 67.23 -8.32 -40.20
C ARG A 965 67.53 -6.87 -40.56
N PHE A 966 68.77 -6.42 -40.35
CA PHE A 966 69.23 -5.09 -40.75
C PHE A 966 69.27 -4.94 -42.28
N LEU A 967 69.79 -5.94 -43.00
CA LEU A 967 69.78 -5.99 -44.47
C LEU A 967 68.37 -5.97 -45.05
N ASN A 968 67.39 -6.55 -44.36
CA ASN A 968 65.99 -6.52 -44.75
C ASN A 968 65.28 -5.19 -44.40
N GLY A 969 65.96 -4.26 -43.72
CA GLY A 969 65.40 -2.99 -43.27
C GLY A 969 64.51 -3.08 -42.03
N GLU A 970 64.45 -4.26 -41.38
CA GLU A 970 63.64 -4.49 -40.18
C GLU A 970 64.22 -3.80 -38.93
N LEU A 971 65.54 -3.62 -38.89
CA LEU A 971 66.23 -2.94 -37.79
C LEU A 971 66.70 -1.56 -38.27
N SER A 972 66.47 -0.53 -37.45
CA SER A 972 67.16 0.74 -37.59
C SER A 972 68.64 0.58 -37.19
N VAL A 973 69.49 1.58 -37.47
CA VAL A 973 70.89 1.55 -37.02
C VAL A 973 71.00 1.43 -35.49
N PRO A 974 70.28 2.22 -34.67
CA PRO A 974 70.27 2.04 -33.22
C PRO A 974 69.77 0.66 -32.77
N ASP A 975 68.71 0.14 -33.40
CA ASP A 975 68.15 -1.17 -33.04
C ASP A 975 69.12 -2.30 -33.40
N PHE A 976 69.81 -2.18 -34.54
CA PHE A 976 70.85 -3.11 -34.94
C PHE A 976 72.03 -3.09 -33.97
N GLN A 977 72.50 -1.90 -33.57
CA GLN A 977 73.54 -1.75 -32.55
C GLN A 977 73.14 -2.41 -31.22
N SER A 978 71.94 -2.11 -30.74
CA SER A 978 71.41 -2.66 -29.50
C SER A 978 71.28 -4.19 -29.57
N ALA A 979 70.75 -4.72 -30.67
CA ALA A 979 70.57 -6.15 -30.88
C ALA A 979 71.91 -6.91 -30.96
N CYS A 980 72.91 -6.35 -31.64
CA CYS A 980 74.26 -6.91 -31.71
C CYS A 980 74.99 -6.85 -30.37
N LYS A 981 74.89 -5.72 -29.65
CA LYS A 981 75.41 -5.57 -28.28
C LYS A 981 74.81 -6.61 -27.35
N GLY A 982 73.48 -6.75 -27.35
CA GLY A 982 72.79 -7.77 -26.56
C GLY A 982 73.20 -9.21 -26.92
N ALA A 983 73.51 -9.50 -28.18
CA ALA A 983 74.02 -10.82 -28.56
C ALA A 983 75.41 -11.11 -27.97
N ILE A 984 76.29 -10.11 -27.91
CA ILE A 984 77.67 -10.24 -27.44
C ILE A 984 77.73 -10.23 -25.91
N ASP A 985 77.06 -9.29 -25.26
CA ASP A 985 77.02 -9.18 -23.79
C ASP A 985 76.55 -10.48 -23.12
N ASN A 986 75.60 -11.18 -23.75
CA ASN A 986 75.08 -12.46 -23.26
C ASN A 986 76.09 -13.63 -23.33
N ALA A 987 77.12 -13.54 -24.17
CA ALA A 987 78.12 -14.60 -24.33
C ALA A 987 79.46 -14.28 -23.65
N LEU A 988 79.74 -12.99 -23.38
CA LEU A 988 81.01 -12.52 -22.83
C LEU A 988 81.42 -13.16 -21.48
N PRO A 989 80.53 -13.38 -20.49
CA PRO A 989 80.91 -13.97 -19.21
C PRO A 989 81.52 -15.38 -19.36
N ASP A 990 80.90 -16.22 -20.19
CA ASP A 990 81.33 -17.61 -20.40
C ASP A 990 82.61 -17.70 -21.25
N LEU A 991 82.89 -16.67 -22.06
CA LEU A 991 84.09 -16.55 -22.90
C LEU A 991 85.30 -15.91 -22.16
N ALA A 992 85.12 -15.46 -20.92
CA ALA A 992 86.15 -14.76 -20.16
C ALA A 992 87.20 -15.66 -19.50
N ASN A 993 86.90 -16.95 -19.30
CA ASN A 993 87.88 -17.93 -18.83
C ASN A 993 88.99 -18.12 -19.90
N HIS A 994 90.26 -18.32 -19.49
CA HIS A 994 91.51 -18.29 -20.30
C HIS A 994 91.50 -19.03 -21.67
N ARG A 995 90.46 -19.82 -21.93
CA ARG A 995 90.27 -20.77 -23.04
C ARG A 995 89.39 -20.22 -24.18
N GLY A 996 88.54 -19.21 -23.93
CA GLY A 996 87.71 -18.51 -24.94
C GLY A 996 88.23 -17.13 -25.37
N TYR A 997 89.38 -16.72 -24.84
CA TYR A 997 89.89 -15.34 -24.94
C TYR A 997 90.05 -14.83 -26.37
N LYS A 998 90.42 -15.70 -27.32
CA LYS A 998 90.55 -15.33 -28.75
C LYS A 998 89.19 -15.01 -29.40
N VAL A 999 88.14 -15.78 -29.07
CA VAL A 999 86.76 -15.51 -29.53
C VAL A 999 86.24 -14.22 -28.89
N LYS A 1000 86.48 -14.02 -27.59
CA LYS A 1000 86.15 -12.77 -26.87
C LYS A 1000 86.78 -11.54 -27.53
N LYS A 1001 88.07 -11.61 -27.89
CA LYS A 1001 88.78 -10.49 -28.54
C LYS A 1001 88.15 -10.13 -29.90
N ILE A 1002 87.82 -11.13 -30.72
CA ILE A 1002 87.17 -10.90 -32.02
C ILE A 1002 85.73 -10.41 -31.85
N ALA A 1003 84.97 -10.93 -30.88
CA ALA A 1003 83.62 -10.47 -30.58
C ALA A 1003 83.62 -9.00 -30.13
N LEU A 1004 84.59 -8.57 -29.32
CA LEU A 1004 84.75 -7.16 -28.95
C LEU A 1004 85.15 -6.28 -30.14
N HIS A 1005 85.90 -6.81 -31.12
CA HIS A 1005 86.15 -6.10 -32.39
C HIS A 1005 84.86 -5.96 -33.22
N VAL A 1006 84.02 -7.00 -33.29
CA VAL A 1006 82.69 -6.92 -33.94
C VAL A 1006 81.83 -5.87 -33.24
N LEU A 1007 81.79 -5.87 -31.90
CA LEU A 1007 81.03 -4.88 -31.13
C LEU A 1007 81.54 -3.47 -31.36
N SER A 1008 82.86 -3.27 -31.32
CA SER A 1008 83.49 -1.97 -31.60
C SER A 1008 83.14 -1.47 -33.01
N ALA A 1009 83.24 -2.35 -34.02
CA ALA A 1009 82.85 -2.02 -35.39
C ALA A 1009 81.38 -1.61 -35.50
N VAL A 1010 80.47 -2.35 -34.85
CA VAL A 1010 79.02 -2.03 -34.85
C VAL A 1010 78.71 -0.74 -34.08
N LEU A 1011 79.35 -0.50 -32.92
CA LEU A 1011 79.16 0.73 -32.15
C LEU A 1011 79.78 1.95 -32.84
N SER A 1012 80.83 1.77 -33.65
CA SER A 1012 81.45 2.83 -34.46
C SER A 1012 80.52 3.39 -35.54
N LEU A 1013 79.41 2.71 -35.84
CA LEU A 1013 78.36 3.26 -36.72
C LEU A 1013 77.78 4.58 -36.19
N GLY A 1014 77.87 4.85 -34.88
CA GLY A 1014 77.48 6.13 -34.29
C GLY A 1014 78.42 7.30 -34.61
N THR A 1015 79.71 7.03 -34.87
CA THR A 1015 80.74 8.05 -35.13
C THR A 1015 81.04 8.21 -36.63
N VAL A 1016 81.00 7.13 -37.41
CA VAL A 1016 81.17 7.15 -38.88
C VAL A 1016 79.86 7.52 -39.60
N GLY A 1017 78.71 7.14 -39.02
CA GLY A 1017 77.39 7.37 -39.60
C GLY A 1017 76.97 8.83 -39.68
N LEU A 1018 77.43 9.71 -38.78
CA LEU A 1018 77.13 11.14 -38.85
C LEU A 1018 77.79 11.81 -40.07
N ALA A 1019 79.02 11.43 -40.41
CA ALA A 1019 79.71 11.97 -41.59
C ALA A 1019 79.10 11.46 -42.92
N PHE A 1020 78.66 10.19 -42.96
CA PHE A 1020 78.00 9.60 -44.12
C PHE A 1020 76.55 10.10 -44.31
N ALA A 1021 75.79 10.23 -43.22
CA ALA A 1021 74.40 10.68 -43.26
C ALA A 1021 74.27 12.16 -43.63
N VAL A 1022 75.18 13.02 -43.16
CA VAL A 1022 75.17 14.46 -43.50
C VAL A 1022 75.49 14.68 -44.99
N ASN A 1023 76.44 13.94 -45.57
CA ASN A 1023 76.85 14.13 -46.96
C ASN A 1023 75.82 13.55 -47.97
N TYR A 1024 75.22 12.40 -47.64
CA TYR A 1024 74.15 11.80 -48.45
C TYR A 1024 72.84 12.61 -48.39
N ALA A 1025 72.48 13.13 -47.21
CA ALA A 1025 71.28 13.95 -47.03
C ALA A 1025 71.32 15.29 -47.80
N TRP A 1026 72.50 15.81 -48.14
CA TRP A 1026 72.67 17.07 -48.88
C TRP A 1026 72.85 16.91 -50.39
N THR A 1027 73.47 15.83 -50.88
CA THR A 1027 73.92 15.77 -52.30
C THR A 1027 73.41 14.59 -53.11
N GLY A 1028 72.86 13.55 -52.50
CA GLY A 1028 72.28 12.40 -53.21
C GLY A 1028 73.26 11.58 -54.08
N ARG A 1029 74.58 11.78 -53.95
CA ARG A 1029 75.62 11.00 -54.65
C ARG A 1029 76.71 10.52 -53.69
N TYR A 1030 77.29 9.36 -53.96
CA TYR A 1030 78.49 8.87 -53.28
C TYR A 1030 79.73 9.51 -53.93
N SER A 1031 80.49 10.31 -53.18
CA SER A 1031 81.81 10.82 -53.59
C SER A 1031 82.89 10.17 -52.74
N LEU A 1032 83.93 9.66 -53.42
CA LEU A 1032 85.03 8.87 -52.87
C LEU A 1032 86.33 9.69 -52.79
N PHE A 1033 86.35 10.94 -52.28
CA PHE A 1033 87.63 11.63 -51.99
C PHE A 1033 87.57 12.56 -50.75
N GLN A 1034 88.69 12.58 -50.02
CA GLN A 1034 88.89 12.94 -48.59
C GLN A 1034 88.97 14.46 -48.28
N PRO A 1035 89.13 14.86 -46.99
CA PRO A 1035 90.46 14.91 -46.36
C PRO A 1035 90.51 14.24 -44.96
N GLN A 1036 91.71 13.78 -44.58
CA GLN A 1036 92.01 13.18 -43.27
C GLN A 1036 91.60 14.11 -42.10
N THR A 1037 90.90 13.54 -41.12
CA THR A 1037 90.56 14.25 -39.87
C THR A 1037 91.47 13.83 -38.73
N ALA A 1038 91.75 14.78 -37.84
CA ALA A 1038 92.71 14.73 -36.73
C ALA A 1038 92.57 13.56 -35.72
N SER A 1039 91.57 12.69 -35.86
CA SER A 1039 91.43 11.45 -35.07
C SER A 1039 92.41 10.34 -35.49
N GLU A 1040 92.95 10.36 -36.71
CA GLU A 1040 94.01 9.42 -37.13
C GLU A 1040 95.33 9.63 -36.37
N ASN A 1041 95.53 10.79 -35.74
CA ASN A 1041 96.72 11.11 -34.93
C ASN A 1041 96.69 10.53 -33.50
N VAL A 1042 95.54 10.01 -33.04
CA VAL A 1042 95.42 9.42 -31.69
C VAL A 1042 95.66 7.91 -31.72
N THR A 1043 95.36 7.24 -32.84
CA THR A 1043 95.58 5.80 -32.99
C THR A 1043 97.07 5.45 -33.18
N LEU A 1044 97.89 6.37 -33.69
CA LEU A 1044 99.35 6.21 -33.77
C LEU A 1044 100.05 6.35 -32.41
N LYS A 1045 99.48 7.08 -31.44
CA LYS A 1045 100.06 7.25 -30.09
C LYS A 1045 99.78 6.07 -29.14
N VAL A 1046 98.84 5.20 -29.46
CA VAL A 1046 98.59 3.96 -28.70
C VAL A 1046 99.47 2.80 -29.21
N ASP A 1047 99.78 2.78 -30.51
CA ASP A 1047 100.68 1.78 -31.11
C ASP A 1047 102.16 2.01 -30.72
N GLU A 1048 102.57 3.25 -30.46
CA GLU A 1048 103.89 3.56 -29.87
C GLU A 1048 103.98 3.24 -28.37
N ALA A 1049 102.89 3.33 -27.61
CA ALA A 1049 102.85 2.96 -26.20
C ALA A 1049 102.91 1.43 -25.97
N ILE A 1050 102.51 0.63 -26.96
CA ILE A 1050 102.54 -0.85 -26.90
C ILE A 1050 103.91 -1.41 -27.34
N LYS A 1051 104.69 -0.69 -28.15
CA LYS A 1051 106.08 -1.08 -28.51
C LYS A 1051 107.12 -0.79 -27.41
N GLY A 1052 106.76 -0.08 -26.35
CA GLY A 1052 107.65 0.28 -25.23
C GLY A 1052 107.79 -0.75 -24.11
N ILE A 1053 107.06 -1.87 -24.14
CA ILE A 1053 107.13 -2.90 -23.09
C ILE A 1053 108.06 -4.03 -23.55
N LYS A 1054 109.32 -4.00 -23.09
CA LYS A 1054 110.24 -5.14 -23.16
C LYS A 1054 110.11 -6.03 -21.91
N PRO A 1055 110.41 -7.34 -22.03
CA PRO A 1055 109.93 -8.38 -21.12
C PRO A 1055 110.81 -8.56 -19.89
N ARG A 1056 110.24 -9.15 -18.84
CA ARG A 1056 110.97 -10.01 -17.90
C ARG A 1056 110.48 -11.44 -18.08
#